data_AF-A0AAV4AJX6-F1
#
_entry.id   AF-A0AAV4AJX6-F1
#
_cell.length_a   1.000
_cell.length_b   1.000
_cell.length_c   1.000
_cell.angle_alpha   90.00
_cell.angle_beta   90.00
_cell.angle_gamma   90.00
#
_symmetry.space_group_name_H-M   'P 1'
#
loop_
_entity.id
_entity.type
_entity.pdbx_description
1 polymer ?
#
loop_
_entity_poly.entity_id
_entity_poly.type
_entity_poly.pdbx_seq_one_letter_code
_entity_poly.pdbx_strand_id
1 'polypeptide(L)'
;MAAETHGGILSIVSTRLVVLIPILALTHAGLQPLDKANIATLKHILFEEVRNRQVLEDKRPILHRQPLQQRGVYDCVVRFNFAGECWQKELRHRLGFFDNNPFVPIWVSTLLLEAHLYGGGISPSERQLHLALDYLNTTLDRSRSYENSLIGFYPYIRDENRQKYVMRKVFVEEIMYMFQSLPPALIAGFEYLLPDVLKQRHGMNQSLDGCLSEVSEEKVKDEVANSGFMLMQFHTISPVFPSDSDDTFSWLGLGAALNLASDHGIFTGPRDVWMAMNPNITSAFDALRVYAYRPFSEDSDSNTIDSRTYYALRRFLQQARDSGRDVALVTTWFQNIGEELSGQAGEMTMPTFVNDVCLAVGANVLYGITSTVLTGMVPADILDDPDILKLYQNTSSLIAHMIRHDFHNRQDLVLFYYPPRNQFYFFLSRSLFLLEMYRRDGSMARPVMETVYQTIKQSLEADVTSSLLHNAQREAHTGSVYFDDFIGDGDVGADGQAIRRGEDRIFSTSMAANTLIYTWSVFDRSTQTLLWKPNVPSSVVWTVEGCVRWLITHATDPNFKPWNAFFSSGRKGLNTLPFWYPANRFQFINGTRLSEEHNQLPKDMFFASMQGFVPAQQYEAMLNQIHFGRRTPSHFPGYNAPGWNSFAIWSSEAYSYASALLTLSLYDRLLLTPIEY
;
A
#
# COMPACT_ATOMS: atom_id res chain seq x y z
N MET A 1 -95.78 17.81 -19.36
CA MET A 1 -94.59 18.61 -19.01
C MET A 1 -93.39 17.69 -19.17
N ALA A 2 -92.46 18.07 -20.08
CA ALA A 2 -91.09 17.64 -20.36
C ALA A 2 -90.47 16.47 -19.55
N ALA A 3 -89.57 15.61 -20.02
CA ALA A 3 -88.81 15.34 -21.26
C ALA A 3 -88.11 13.96 -21.00
N GLU A 4 -87.97 13.03 -21.96
CA GLU A 4 -86.75 12.74 -22.74
C GLU A 4 -85.40 12.83 -21.96
N THR A 5 -84.37 11.99 -22.12
CA THR A 5 -84.01 10.81 -22.92
C THR A 5 -82.66 10.27 -22.36
N HIS A 6 -82.30 9.04 -22.74
CA HIS A 6 -80.96 8.43 -22.96
C HIS A 6 -79.68 9.11 -22.43
N GLY A 7 -78.67 8.43 -21.89
CA GLY A 7 -78.06 7.14 -22.21
C GLY A 7 -76.53 7.31 -22.08
N GLY A 8 -75.75 6.26 -21.80
CA GLY A 8 -74.29 6.43 -21.77
C GLY A 8 -73.50 5.29 -21.14
N ILE A 9 -73.04 4.37 -21.99
CA ILE A 9 -71.96 3.42 -21.75
C ILE A 9 -70.65 4.20 -21.58
N LEU A 10 -69.85 3.90 -20.56
CA LEU A 10 -68.49 4.42 -20.43
C LEU A 10 -67.49 3.32 -20.04
N SER A 11 -66.71 2.97 -21.07
CA SER A 11 -65.45 2.27 -21.07
C SER A 11 -64.44 2.91 -20.11
N ILE A 12 -63.87 2.10 -19.21
CA ILE A 12 -62.72 2.50 -18.39
C ILE A 12 -61.46 2.20 -19.20
N VAL A 13 -60.96 3.23 -19.89
CA VAL A 13 -59.58 3.28 -20.39
C VAL A 13 -58.70 3.71 -19.22
N SER A 14 -57.86 2.79 -18.73
CA SER A 14 -56.79 3.10 -17.78
C SER A 14 -55.68 3.85 -18.51
N THR A 15 -55.74 5.18 -18.45
CA THR A 15 -54.65 6.04 -18.90
C THR A 15 -53.50 5.92 -17.89
N ARG A 16 -52.46 5.15 -18.24
CA ARG A 16 -51.15 5.26 -17.58
C ARG A 16 -50.61 6.66 -17.84
N LEU A 17 -50.72 7.52 -16.83
CA LEU A 17 -50.05 8.81 -16.80
C LEU A 17 -48.55 8.54 -16.67
N VAL A 18 -47.86 8.43 -17.80
CA VAL A 18 -46.40 8.53 -17.85
C VAL A 18 -46.09 10.00 -17.56
N VAL A 19 -45.75 10.29 -16.31
CA VAL A 19 -45.13 11.57 -15.96
C VAL A 19 -43.74 11.55 -16.59
N LEU A 20 -43.65 12.09 -17.80
CA LEU A 20 -42.41 12.55 -18.41
C LEU A 20 -41.89 13.69 -17.52
N ILE A 21 -41.14 13.35 -16.47
CA ILE A 21 -40.24 14.31 -15.84
C ILE A 21 -39.22 14.66 -16.92
N PRO A 22 -39.09 15.94 -17.33
CA PRO A 22 -38.08 16.32 -18.28
C PRO A 22 -36.73 15.94 -17.69
N ILE A 23 -35.96 15.17 -18.47
CA ILE A 23 -34.55 14.93 -18.30
C ILE A 23 -33.86 16.30 -18.38
N LEU A 24 -33.84 17.02 -17.27
CA LEU A 24 -32.84 18.04 -16.99
C LEU A 24 -31.61 17.26 -16.58
N ALA A 25 -30.87 16.81 -17.60
CA ALA A 25 -29.47 16.51 -17.45
C ALA A 25 -28.85 17.66 -16.64
N LEU A 26 -28.12 17.30 -15.59
CA LEU A 26 -27.24 18.18 -14.84
C LEU A 26 -26.13 18.72 -15.77
N THR A 27 -26.48 19.53 -16.76
CA THR A 27 -25.55 20.43 -17.45
C THR A 27 -25.28 21.59 -16.50
N HIS A 28 -24.61 21.31 -15.39
CA HIS A 28 -24.17 22.33 -14.45
C HIS A 28 -22.69 22.64 -14.72
N ALA A 29 -22.40 23.94 -14.86
CA ALA A 29 -21.10 24.57 -15.10
C ALA A 29 -20.54 24.65 -16.53
N GLY A 30 -21.32 24.37 -17.59
CA GLY A 30 -20.81 24.52 -18.97
C GLY A 30 -19.62 23.61 -19.30
N LEU A 31 -19.36 22.61 -18.46
CA LEU A 31 -18.34 21.60 -18.67
C LEU A 31 -18.83 20.64 -19.76
N GLN A 32 -17.95 20.35 -20.73
CA GLN A 32 -18.30 19.38 -21.77
C GLN A 32 -18.46 17.98 -21.15
N PRO A 33 -19.45 17.20 -21.61
CA PRO A 33 -19.57 15.79 -21.24
C PRO A 33 -18.25 15.06 -21.52
N LEU A 34 -17.87 14.14 -20.63
CA LEU A 34 -16.71 13.30 -20.86
C LEU A 34 -16.94 12.41 -22.08
N ASP A 35 -16.05 12.50 -23.07
CA ASP A 35 -16.13 11.71 -24.28
C ASP A 35 -15.78 10.24 -23.99
N LYS A 36 -16.79 9.36 -24.12
CA LYS A 36 -16.61 7.91 -23.93
C LYS A 36 -15.61 7.31 -24.91
N ALA A 37 -15.46 7.86 -26.11
CA ALA A 37 -14.46 7.38 -27.07
C ALA A 37 -13.03 7.65 -26.57
N ASN A 38 -12.80 8.80 -25.92
CA ASN A 38 -11.52 9.11 -25.30
C ASN A 38 -11.21 8.19 -24.12
N ILE A 39 -12.21 7.89 -23.27
CA ILE A 39 -12.06 6.92 -22.18
C ILE A 39 -11.69 5.53 -22.73
N ALA A 40 -12.41 5.03 -23.73
CA ALA A 40 -12.13 3.73 -24.33
C ALA A 40 -10.71 3.67 -24.94
N THR A 41 -10.32 4.71 -25.68
CA THR A 41 -8.99 4.82 -26.28
C THR A 41 -7.90 4.82 -25.21
N LEU A 42 -8.05 5.62 -24.17
CA LEU A 42 -7.05 5.68 -23.09
C LEU A 42 -6.98 4.36 -22.30
N LYS A 43 -8.10 3.68 -22.05
CA LYS A 43 -8.07 2.33 -21.42
C LYS A 43 -7.18 1.37 -22.22
N HIS A 44 -7.28 1.37 -23.55
CA HIS A 44 -6.39 0.57 -24.39
C HIS A 44 -4.93 0.96 -24.25
N ILE A 45 -4.61 2.26 -24.30
CA ILE A 45 -3.24 2.74 -24.14
C ILE A 45 -2.66 2.32 -22.78
N LEU A 46 -3.39 2.57 -21.68
CA LEU A 46 -2.94 2.21 -20.34
C LEU A 46 -2.75 0.71 -20.17
N PHE A 47 -3.67 -0.12 -20.68
CA PHE A 47 -3.53 -1.57 -20.65
C PHE A 47 -2.27 -2.05 -21.40
N GLU A 48 -1.98 -1.45 -22.55
CA GLU A 48 -0.77 -1.73 -23.32
C GLU A 48 0.50 -1.28 -22.58
N GLU A 49 0.50 -0.12 -21.92
CA GLU A 49 1.62 0.33 -21.08
C GLU A 49 1.90 -0.63 -19.92
N VAL A 50 0.87 -1.17 -19.28
CA VAL A 50 0.99 -2.21 -18.23
C VAL A 50 1.56 -3.50 -18.81
N ARG A 51 0.98 -3.98 -19.93
CA ARG A 51 1.39 -5.23 -20.58
C ARG A 51 2.85 -5.19 -21.03
N ASN A 52 3.27 -4.09 -21.63
CA ASN A 52 4.63 -3.91 -22.15
C ASN A 52 5.70 -3.83 -21.05
N ARG A 53 5.30 -3.59 -19.80
CA ARG A 53 6.18 -3.55 -18.63
C ARG A 53 6.31 -4.90 -17.91
N GLN A 54 5.55 -5.93 -18.28
CA GLN A 54 5.78 -7.27 -17.77
C GLN A 54 7.06 -7.85 -18.38
N VAL A 55 7.93 -8.40 -17.55
CA VAL A 55 9.17 -9.06 -17.96
C VAL A 55 8.84 -10.42 -18.56
N LEU A 56 9.02 -10.57 -19.87
CA LEU A 56 8.66 -11.79 -20.61
C LEU A 56 9.69 -12.90 -20.52
N GLU A 57 10.96 -12.57 -20.22
CA GLU A 57 12.08 -13.50 -20.14
C GLU A 57 13.07 -13.02 -19.07
N ASP A 58 13.75 -13.97 -18.42
CA ASP A 58 14.80 -13.65 -17.45
C ASP A 58 15.92 -12.86 -18.15
N LYS A 59 16.17 -11.63 -17.70
CA LYS A 59 17.31 -10.84 -18.13
C LYS A 59 18.42 -10.98 -17.10
N ARG A 60 19.46 -11.73 -17.47
CA ARG A 60 20.64 -11.91 -16.62
C ARG A 60 21.39 -10.60 -16.45
N PRO A 61 22.06 -10.38 -15.30
CA PRO A 61 22.90 -9.22 -15.15
C PRO A 61 24.01 -9.21 -16.20
N ILE A 62 24.03 -8.19 -17.04
CA ILE A 62 25.23 -7.86 -17.81
C ILE A 62 26.13 -7.11 -16.84
N LEU A 63 27.35 -7.61 -16.61
CA LEU A 63 28.35 -7.02 -15.71
C LEU A 63 28.26 -5.49 -15.73
N HIS A 64 27.91 -4.90 -14.57
CA HIS A 64 27.83 -3.47 -14.29
C HIS A 64 26.74 -2.63 -15.00
N ARG A 65 25.74 -3.22 -15.68
CA ARG A 65 24.76 -2.41 -16.44
C ARG A 65 23.29 -2.78 -16.31
N GLN A 66 22.96 -4.02 -15.95
CA GLN A 66 21.56 -4.43 -15.83
C GLN A 66 21.36 -5.28 -14.57
N PRO A 67 20.44 -4.92 -13.67
CA PRO A 67 20.00 -5.79 -12.57
C PRO A 67 19.27 -7.01 -13.14
N LEU A 68 19.24 -8.11 -12.38
CA LEU A 68 18.45 -9.29 -12.74
C LEU A 68 16.98 -8.88 -12.84
N GLN A 69 16.35 -9.14 -13.98
CA GLN A 69 14.90 -9.06 -14.12
C GLN A 69 14.36 -10.46 -14.32
N GLN A 70 13.49 -10.92 -13.43
CA GLN A 70 12.93 -12.26 -13.50
C GLN A 70 11.67 -12.26 -14.35
N ARG A 71 11.48 -13.31 -15.14
CA ARG A 71 10.27 -13.51 -15.94
C ARG A 71 9.05 -13.49 -15.02
N GLY A 72 8.02 -12.76 -15.43
CA GLY A 72 6.74 -12.69 -14.73
C GLY A 72 6.53 -11.44 -13.89
N VAL A 73 7.62 -10.78 -13.47
CA VAL A 73 7.53 -9.53 -12.72
C VAL A 73 7.11 -8.37 -13.62
N TYR A 74 6.63 -7.29 -13.00
CA TYR A 74 6.47 -5.98 -13.66
C TYR A 74 7.61 -5.07 -13.24
N ASP A 75 7.76 -3.92 -13.92
CA ASP A 75 8.77 -2.95 -13.56
C ASP A 75 8.60 -2.48 -12.10
N CYS A 76 9.66 -2.62 -11.33
CA CYS A 76 9.74 -2.07 -10.00
C CYS A 76 11.15 -1.51 -9.79
N VAL A 77 11.23 -0.24 -9.44
CA VAL A 77 12.48 0.45 -9.19
C VAL A 77 12.46 0.97 -7.77
N VAL A 78 13.46 0.58 -6.99
CA VAL A 78 13.70 1.23 -5.71
C VAL A 78 14.46 2.51 -5.98
N ARG A 79 13.92 3.59 -5.45
CA ARG A 79 14.44 4.95 -5.51
C ARG A 79 14.68 5.45 -4.09
N PHE A 80 15.25 6.63 -3.98
CA PHE A 80 15.41 7.32 -2.71
C PHE A 80 14.60 8.61 -2.74
N ASN A 81 13.90 8.92 -1.65
CA ASN A 81 13.06 10.11 -1.55
C ASN A 81 13.85 11.42 -1.38
N PHE A 82 14.90 11.66 -2.16
CA PHE A 82 15.70 12.89 -2.07
C PHE A 82 14.86 14.11 -2.44
N ALA A 83 14.22 14.74 -1.45
CA ALA A 83 13.40 15.95 -1.63
C ALA A 83 14.19 17.21 -1.29
N GLY A 84 14.00 18.29 -2.05
CA GLY A 84 14.59 19.59 -1.74
C GLY A 84 15.17 20.29 -2.95
N GLU A 85 16.44 20.67 -2.88
CA GLU A 85 17.14 21.45 -3.91
C GLU A 85 17.17 20.69 -5.26
N CYS A 86 17.39 21.43 -6.36
CA CYS A 86 17.37 20.87 -7.72
C CYS A 86 18.28 19.62 -7.89
N TRP A 87 19.44 19.58 -7.23
CA TRP A 87 20.34 18.42 -7.30
C TRP A 87 19.79 17.18 -6.59
N GLN A 88 19.04 17.32 -5.48
CA GLN A 88 18.40 16.20 -4.79
C GLN A 88 17.34 15.55 -5.68
N LYS A 89 16.55 16.37 -6.37
CA LYS A 89 15.62 15.91 -7.41
C LYS A 89 16.35 15.16 -8.53
N GLU A 90 17.47 15.66 -9.04
CA GLU A 90 18.26 14.95 -10.04
C GLU A 90 18.82 13.61 -9.52
N LEU A 91 19.23 13.54 -8.25
CA LEU A 91 19.61 12.27 -7.62
C LEU A 91 18.44 11.30 -7.57
N ARG A 92 17.25 11.74 -7.15
CA ARG A 92 16.02 10.91 -7.15
C ARG A 92 15.68 10.36 -8.53
N HIS A 93 15.93 11.15 -9.58
CA HIS A 93 15.64 10.77 -10.97
C HIS A 93 16.64 9.75 -11.51
N ARG A 94 17.91 9.87 -11.13
CA ARG A 94 19.02 9.10 -11.69
C ARG A 94 19.38 7.87 -10.86
N LEU A 95 19.14 7.91 -9.56
CA LEU A 95 19.42 6.81 -8.65
C LEU A 95 18.18 5.92 -8.52
N GLY A 96 18.33 4.70 -9.02
CA GLY A 96 17.41 3.63 -8.74
C GLY A 96 17.93 2.31 -9.29
N PHE A 97 17.43 1.22 -8.73
CA PHE A 97 17.75 -0.13 -9.17
C PHE A 97 16.48 -0.96 -9.24
N PHE A 98 16.47 -1.90 -10.17
CA PHE A 98 15.32 -2.78 -10.37
C PHE A 98 15.20 -3.74 -9.19
N ASP A 99 13.97 -4.07 -8.82
CA ASP A 99 13.66 -5.01 -7.75
C ASP A 99 12.67 -6.07 -8.21
N ASN A 100 12.88 -7.30 -7.76
CA ASN A 100 11.97 -8.41 -8.01
C ASN A 100 11.26 -8.71 -6.68
N ASN A 101 10.20 -7.95 -6.36
CA ASN A 101 9.32 -8.22 -5.22
C ASN A 101 7.99 -8.85 -5.70
N PRO A 102 7.29 -9.61 -4.84
CA PRO A 102 5.98 -10.19 -5.13
C PRO A 102 4.85 -9.14 -5.16
N PHE A 103 5.03 -8.01 -4.49
CA PHE A 103 3.99 -7.00 -4.30
C PHE A 103 3.45 -6.46 -5.64
N VAL A 104 4.33 -6.03 -6.56
CA VAL A 104 3.88 -5.45 -7.84
C VAL A 104 3.13 -6.46 -8.70
N PRO A 105 3.63 -7.70 -8.93
CA PRO A 105 2.85 -8.72 -9.66
C PRO A 105 1.49 -9.03 -9.04
N ILE A 106 1.39 -9.10 -7.70
CA ILE A 106 0.13 -9.32 -7.00
C ILE A 106 -0.85 -8.19 -7.29
N TRP A 107 -0.43 -6.94 -7.06
CA TRP A 107 -1.31 -5.78 -7.19
C TRP A 107 -1.67 -5.46 -8.63
N VAL A 108 -0.72 -5.48 -9.56
CA VAL A 108 -1.03 -5.25 -10.99
C VAL A 108 -2.03 -6.29 -11.49
N SER A 109 -1.81 -7.57 -11.20
CA SER A 109 -2.74 -8.63 -11.61
C SER A 109 -4.12 -8.45 -10.98
N THR A 110 -4.17 -8.11 -9.70
CA THR A 110 -5.42 -7.85 -8.98
C THR A 110 -6.18 -6.66 -9.58
N LEU A 111 -5.52 -5.54 -9.85
CA LEU A 111 -6.17 -4.37 -10.45
C LEU A 111 -6.66 -4.63 -11.87
N LEU A 112 -5.94 -5.41 -12.67
CA LEU A 112 -6.39 -5.83 -14.01
C LEU A 112 -7.64 -6.71 -13.92
N LEU A 113 -7.69 -7.64 -12.96
CA LEU A 113 -8.87 -8.46 -12.70
C LEU A 113 -10.04 -7.59 -12.24
N GLU A 114 -9.85 -6.70 -11.26
CA GLU A 114 -10.91 -5.81 -10.76
C GLU A 114 -11.42 -4.84 -11.83
N ALA A 115 -10.51 -4.30 -12.67
CA ALA A 115 -10.87 -3.43 -13.78
C ALA A 115 -11.77 -4.17 -14.77
N HIS A 116 -11.46 -5.43 -15.07
CA HIS A 116 -12.27 -6.27 -15.94
C HIS A 116 -13.60 -6.67 -15.29
N LEU A 117 -13.56 -7.23 -14.08
CA LEU A 117 -14.72 -7.77 -13.36
C LEU A 117 -15.75 -6.69 -13.02
N TYR A 118 -15.30 -5.58 -12.43
CA TYR A 118 -16.19 -4.56 -11.89
C TYR A 118 -16.38 -3.38 -12.84
N GLY A 119 -15.38 -3.08 -13.66
CA GLY A 119 -15.38 -1.94 -14.58
C GLY A 119 -15.65 -2.28 -16.05
N GLY A 120 -15.76 -3.57 -16.42
CA GLY A 120 -15.82 -3.95 -17.84
C GLY A 120 -14.58 -3.49 -18.63
N GLY A 121 -13.44 -3.39 -17.95
CA GLY A 121 -12.15 -3.06 -18.54
C GLY A 121 -11.61 -4.17 -19.45
N ILE A 122 -10.46 -3.90 -20.06
CA ILE A 122 -9.81 -4.84 -20.97
C ILE A 122 -9.36 -6.07 -20.17
N SER A 123 -9.73 -7.25 -20.67
CA SER A 123 -9.43 -8.53 -20.03
C SER A 123 -7.91 -8.81 -20.15
N PRO A 124 -7.18 -9.05 -19.04
CA PRO A 124 -5.81 -9.57 -19.13
C PRO A 124 -5.81 -10.96 -19.78
N SER A 125 -4.75 -11.31 -20.50
CA SER A 125 -4.64 -12.67 -21.05
C SER A 125 -4.31 -13.68 -19.95
N GLU A 126 -4.76 -14.94 -20.08
CA GLU A 126 -4.35 -16.00 -19.15
C GLU A 126 -2.82 -16.16 -19.11
N ARG A 127 -2.14 -15.99 -20.26
CA ARG A 127 -0.67 -16.01 -20.33
C ARG A 127 -0.04 -14.94 -19.43
N GLN A 128 -0.59 -13.72 -19.44
CA GLN A 128 -0.09 -12.63 -18.60
C GLN A 128 -0.23 -12.96 -17.11
N LEU A 129 -1.36 -13.55 -16.71
CA LEU A 129 -1.59 -14.00 -15.33
C LEU A 129 -0.68 -15.18 -14.97
N HIS A 130 -0.54 -16.19 -15.84
CA HIS A 130 0.37 -17.32 -15.60
C HIS A 130 1.82 -16.89 -15.44
N LEU A 131 2.30 -15.92 -16.22
CA LEU A 131 3.65 -15.37 -16.05
C LEU A 131 3.84 -14.78 -14.66
N ALA A 132 2.86 -14.02 -14.14
CA ALA A 132 2.92 -13.49 -12.77
C ALA A 132 2.88 -14.61 -11.72
N LEU A 133 1.99 -15.60 -11.88
CA LEU A 133 1.87 -16.74 -10.95
C LEU A 133 3.13 -17.61 -10.92
N ASP A 134 3.76 -17.85 -12.07
CA ASP A 134 5.04 -18.58 -12.18
C ASP A 134 6.12 -17.92 -11.31
N TYR A 135 6.19 -16.58 -11.35
CA TYR A 135 7.11 -15.82 -10.51
C TYR A 135 6.74 -15.93 -9.03
N LEU A 136 5.47 -15.70 -8.67
CA LEU A 136 4.99 -15.72 -7.29
C LEU A 136 5.14 -17.09 -6.62
N ASN A 137 5.11 -18.18 -7.39
CA ASN A 137 5.43 -19.52 -6.87
C ASN A 137 6.86 -19.62 -6.29
N THR A 138 7.78 -18.78 -6.78
CA THR A 138 9.15 -18.74 -6.27
C THR A 138 9.26 -18.00 -4.94
N THR A 139 8.28 -17.16 -4.58
CA THR A 139 8.27 -16.35 -3.36
C THR A 139 7.48 -16.98 -2.21
N LEU A 140 6.82 -18.13 -2.43
CA LEU A 140 6.18 -18.91 -1.36
C LEU A 140 7.19 -19.34 -0.29
N ASP A 141 6.79 -19.26 0.98
CA ASP A 141 7.66 -19.61 2.11
C ASP A 141 7.94 -21.12 2.15
N ARG A 142 9.15 -21.48 1.71
CA ARG A 142 9.66 -22.86 1.72
C ARG A 142 10.58 -23.15 2.90
N SER A 143 10.77 -22.18 3.80
CA SER A 143 11.61 -22.38 4.99
C SER A 143 10.94 -23.29 6.03
N ARG A 144 9.61 -23.40 5.97
CA ARG A 144 8.80 -24.25 6.84
C ARG A 144 8.76 -25.69 6.31
N SER A 145 8.68 -26.64 7.23
CA SER A 145 8.67 -28.08 6.93
C SER A 145 7.29 -28.62 6.50
N TYR A 146 6.28 -27.76 6.42
CA TYR A 146 4.90 -28.11 6.11
C TYR A 146 4.34 -27.23 4.99
N GLU A 147 3.36 -27.77 4.27
CA GLU A 147 2.61 -27.04 3.25
C GLU A 147 1.90 -25.82 3.86
N ASN A 148 2.13 -24.66 3.24
CA ASN A 148 1.60 -23.39 3.71
C ASN A 148 1.33 -22.45 2.52
N SER A 149 0.58 -21.39 2.79
CA SER A 149 0.24 -20.33 1.85
C SER A 149 0.89 -18.99 2.21
N LEU A 150 1.97 -19.01 2.98
CA LEU A 150 2.72 -17.79 3.31
C LEU A 150 3.62 -17.42 2.14
N ILE A 151 3.83 -16.13 1.95
CA ILE A 151 4.71 -15.60 0.91
C ILE A 151 5.73 -14.67 1.59
N GLY A 152 6.95 -14.67 1.07
CA GLY A 152 8.01 -13.78 1.51
C GLY A 152 8.34 -12.72 0.48
N PHE A 153 9.03 -11.67 0.93
CA PHE A 153 9.36 -10.48 0.14
C PHE A 153 10.26 -10.75 -1.07
N TYR A 154 10.99 -11.87 -1.11
CA TYR A 154 11.84 -12.28 -2.23
C TYR A 154 11.76 -13.79 -2.51
N PRO A 155 12.22 -14.27 -3.70
CA PRO A 155 12.21 -15.68 -4.04
C PRO A 155 13.01 -16.57 -3.08
N TYR A 156 12.54 -17.78 -2.80
CA TYR A 156 13.25 -18.78 -2.00
C TYR A 156 14.11 -19.68 -2.89
N ILE A 157 15.35 -19.90 -2.47
CA ILE A 157 16.29 -20.84 -3.09
C ILE A 157 16.72 -21.90 -2.07
N ARG A 158 17.02 -23.11 -2.55
CA ARG A 158 17.57 -24.16 -1.68
C ARG A 158 19.05 -23.89 -1.46
N ASP A 159 19.46 -23.72 -0.20
CA ASP A 159 20.85 -23.73 0.22
C ASP A 159 21.28 -25.18 0.41
N GLU A 160 22.06 -25.70 -0.54
CA GLU A 160 22.54 -27.09 -0.51
C GLU A 160 23.52 -27.36 0.64
N ASN A 161 24.25 -26.36 1.13
CA ASN A 161 25.16 -26.55 2.26
C ASN A 161 24.39 -26.71 3.57
N ARG A 162 23.31 -25.93 3.72
CA ARG A 162 22.45 -25.95 4.91
C ARG A 162 21.27 -26.92 4.81
N GLN A 163 21.07 -27.53 3.63
CA GLN A 163 19.92 -28.39 3.30
C GLN A 163 18.56 -27.76 3.67
N LYS A 164 18.45 -26.43 3.52
CA LYS A 164 17.24 -25.67 3.83
C LYS A 164 16.95 -24.62 2.76
N TYR A 165 15.69 -24.22 2.62
CA TYR A 165 15.37 -23.05 1.80
C TYR A 165 15.72 -21.78 2.54
N VAL A 166 16.29 -20.83 1.81
CA VAL A 166 16.58 -19.47 2.26
C VAL A 166 16.04 -18.50 1.24
N MET A 167 15.56 -17.35 1.71
CA MET A 167 15.20 -16.26 0.82
C MET A 167 16.45 -15.77 0.08
N ARG A 168 16.35 -15.62 -1.24
CA ARG A 168 17.42 -15.20 -2.12
C ARG A 168 17.69 -13.72 -1.90
N LYS A 169 18.95 -13.39 -1.68
CA LYS A 169 19.44 -12.05 -1.39
C LYS A 169 19.67 -11.23 -2.66
N VAL A 170 18.84 -11.38 -3.70
CA VAL A 170 19.10 -10.81 -5.05
C VAL A 170 19.49 -9.34 -4.96
N PHE A 171 18.68 -8.59 -4.22
CA PHE A 171 18.86 -7.19 -3.94
C PHE A 171 20.21 -6.84 -3.30
N VAL A 172 20.54 -7.55 -2.22
CA VAL A 172 21.75 -7.27 -1.42
C VAL A 172 22.98 -7.74 -2.15
N GLU A 173 22.91 -8.87 -2.86
CA GLU A 173 23.97 -9.34 -3.73
C GLU A 173 24.25 -8.32 -4.82
N GLU A 174 23.24 -7.80 -5.53
CA GLU A 174 23.45 -6.82 -6.59
C GLU A 174 23.99 -5.49 -6.09
N ILE A 175 23.49 -5.01 -4.95
CA ILE A 175 24.01 -3.81 -4.28
C ILE A 175 25.43 -4.04 -3.78
N MET A 176 25.70 -5.16 -3.10
CA MET A 176 27.03 -5.53 -2.65
C MET A 176 27.97 -5.76 -3.82
N TYR A 177 27.55 -6.31 -4.95
CA TYR A 177 28.38 -6.47 -6.15
C TYR A 177 28.66 -5.11 -6.81
N MET A 178 27.67 -4.20 -6.84
CA MET A 178 27.90 -2.80 -7.22
C MET A 178 28.94 -2.14 -6.30
N PHE A 179 28.96 -2.48 -5.01
CA PHE A 179 29.90 -1.89 -4.03
C PHE A 179 31.26 -2.61 -3.90
N GLN A 180 31.33 -3.94 -4.04
CA GLN A 180 32.52 -4.78 -3.83
C GLN A 180 33.45 -4.82 -5.04
N SER A 181 32.92 -4.53 -6.24
CA SER A 181 33.75 -4.35 -7.44
C SER A 181 34.45 -2.99 -7.51
N LEU A 182 34.28 -2.16 -6.47
CA LEU A 182 34.92 -0.85 -6.33
C LEU A 182 36.14 -0.96 -5.39
N PRO A 183 37.32 -0.41 -5.77
CA PRO A 183 38.51 -0.39 -4.91
C PRO A 183 38.23 0.08 -3.47
N PRO A 184 38.98 -0.35 -2.45
CA PRO A 184 38.73 0.03 -1.04
C PRO A 184 38.73 1.54 -0.74
N ALA A 185 39.40 2.36 -1.56
CA ALA A 185 39.31 3.82 -1.50
C ALA A 185 37.95 4.38 -2.01
N LEU A 186 37.22 3.61 -2.82
CA LEU A 186 35.86 3.87 -3.32
C LEU A 186 34.75 3.28 -2.41
N ILE A 187 35.10 2.48 -1.40
CA ILE A 187 34.18 2.09 -0.31
C ILE A 187 34.06 3.23 0.72
N ALA A 188 35.01 4.18 0.74
CA ALA A 188 34.98 5.39 1.56
C ALA A 188 34.12 6.54 0.99
N GLY A 189 33.46 6.37 -0.15
CA GLY A 189 32.56 7.39 -0.67
C GLY A 189 31.97 7.00 -2.01
N PHE A 190 30.73 7.41 -2.24
CA PHE A 190 29.91 7.30 -3.46
C PHE A 190 30.53 8.00 -4.71
N GLU A 191 31.85 7.95 -4.86
CA GLU A 191 32.67 8.55 -5.92
C GLU A 191 32.59 7.81 -7.26
N TYR A 192 31.69 6.84 -7.48
CA TYR A 192 31.47 6.23 -8.81
C TYR A 192 30.12 6.61 -9.45
N LEU A 193 29.08 6.86 -8.64
CA LEU A 193 27.86 7.49 -9.15
C LEU A 193 28.11 8.95 -9.54
N LEU A 194 29.01 9.61 -8.80
CA LEU A 194 29.40 11.00 -9.09
C LEU A 194 30.08 11.15 -10.45
N PRO A 195 31.10 10.38 -10.86
CA PRO A 195 31.72 10.52 -12.17
C PRO A 195 30.83 10.16 -13.34
N ASP A 196 29.80 9.34 -13.27
CA ASP A 196 28.88 9.21 -14.43
C ASP A 196 27.86 10.35 -14.48
N VAL A 197 27.41 10.85 -13.33
CA VAL A 197 26.61 12.09 -13.21
C VAL A 197 27.43 13.35 -13.57
N LEU A 198 28.74 13.35 -13.26
CA LEU A 198 29.69 14.45 -13.45
C LEU A 198 30.51 14.34 -14.75
N LYS A 199 30.81 13.16 -15.30
CA LYS A 199 31.40 13.00 -16.66
C LYS A 199 30.35 13.31 -17.72
N GLN A 200 29.07 13.13 -17.42
CA GLN A 200 27.98 13.70 -18.20
C GLN A 200 28.01 15.25 -18.24
N ARG A 201 28.77 15.95 -17.37
CA ARG A 201 29.09 17.40 -17.55
C ARG A 201 29.86 17.69 -18.82
N HIS A 202 30.65 16.75 -19.34
CA HIS A 202 31.55 17.02 -20.48
C HIS A 202 30.94 16.65 -21.84
N GLY A 203 29.71 16.13 -21.88
CA GLY A 203 29.08 15.66 -23.12
C GLY A 203 27.58 15.95 -23.29
N MET A 204 26.93 16.70 -22.39
CA MET A 204 25.48 16.94 -22.48
C MET A 204 25.06 18.40 -22.31
N ASN A 205 23.97 18.75 -22.99
CA ASN A 205 23.34 20.06 -23.12
C ASN A 205 23.30 20.91 -21.84
N GLN A 206 23.37 22.24 -22.06
CA GLN A 206 23.47 23.36 -21.11
C GLN A 206 22.54 23.38 -19.87
N SER A 207 21.57 22.47 -19.71
CA SER A 207 20.64 22.49 -18.56
C SER A 207 21.20 21.86 -17.28
N LEU A 208 22.22 21.01 -17.37
CA LEU A 208 22.85 20.32 -16.23
C LEU A 208 23.85 21.20 -15.46
N ASP A 209 24.48 22.15 -16.16
CA ASP A 209 25.49 23.05 -15.58
C ASP A 209 24.90 24.06 -14.58
N GLY A 210 23.58 24.20 -14.48
CA GLY A 210 22.95 25.08 -13.49
C GLY A 210 22.79 24.46 -12.09
N CYS A 211 22.22 23.26 -12.00
CA CYS A 211 21.81 22.71 -10.69
C CYS A 211 22.91 21.97 -9.92
N LEU A 212 23.90 21.38 -10.61
CA LEU A 212 25.00 20.62 -10.00
C LEU A 212 26.31 21.41 -9.92
N SER A 213 26.37 22.64 -10.45
CA SER A 213 27.56 23.49 -10.37
C SER A 213 27.70 24.21 -9.03
N GLU A 214 26.58 24.44 -8.35
CA GLU A 214 26.51 25.22 -7.10
C GLU A 214 26.64 24.37 -5.83
N VAL A 215 26.54 23.04 -5.92
CA VAL A 215 26.61 22.13 -4.77
C VAL A 215 28.01 21.54 -4.63
N SER A 216 28.55 21.51 -3.42
CA SER A 216 29.82 20.85 -3.16
C SER A 216 29.67 19.33 -3.28
N GLU A 217 30.70 18.69 -3.82
CA GLU A 217 30.80 17.22 -3.87
C GLU A 217 30.62 16.59 -2.48
N GLU A 218 31.13 17.22 -1.43
CA GLU A 218 30.98 16.76 -0.05
C GLU A 218 29.52 16.74 0.41
N LYS A 219 28.72 17.78 0.09
CA LYS A 219 27.30 17.82 0.46
C LYS A 219 26.52 16.69 -0.21
N VAL A 220 26.86 16.36 -1.46
CA VAL A 220 26.25 15.22 -2.17
C VAL A 220 26.70 13.90 -1.55
N LYS A 221 27.99 13.76 -1.22
CA LYS A 221 28.53 12.57 -0.54
C LYS A 221 27.85 12.35 0.80
N ASP A 222 27.67 13.37 1.61
CA ASP A 222 27.02 13.29 2.91
C ASP A 222 25.55 12.86 2.80
N GLU A 223 24.78 13.46 1.88
CA GLU A 223 23.36 13.11 1.69
C GLU A 223 23.20 11.65 1.22
N VAL A 224 24.04 11.24 0.27
CA VAL A 224 24.03 9.88 -0.25
C VAL A 224 24.60 8.90 0.78
N ALA A 225 25.59 9.26 1.58
CA ALA A 225 26.11 8.43 2.67
C ALA A 225 25.08 8.27 3.78
N ASN A 226 24.33 9.32 4.14
CA ASN A 226 23.24 9.24 5.10
C ASN A 226 22.11 8.32 4.57
N SER A 227 21.79 8.40 3.28
CA SER A 227 20.78 7.54 2.64
C SER A 227 21.27 6.10 2.44
N GLY A 228 22.54 5.95 2.08
CA GLY A 228 23.23 4.69 1.83
C GLY A 228 23.53 3.94 3.13
N PHE A 229 23.85 4.63 4.21
CA PHE A 229 23.93 4.06 5.56
C PHE A 229 22.58 3.50 6.00
N MET A 230 21.49 4.19 5.66
CA MET A 230 20.13 3.72 5.95
C MET A 230 19.76 2.48 5.12
N LEU A 231 20.14 2.44 3.84
CA LEU A 231 19.97 1.26 2.99
C LEU A 231 20.86 0.10 3.44
N MET A 232 22.11 0.38 3.79
CA MET A 232 23.05 -0.61 4.31
C MET A 232 22.57 -1.15 5.64
N GLN A 233 22.09 -0.36 6.59
CA GLN A 233 21.52 -0.94 7.82
C GLN A 233 20.25 -1.77 7.58
N PHE A 234 19.46 -1.46 6.55
CA PHE A 234 18.30 -2.28 6.17
C PHE A 234 18.69 -3.67 5.63
N HIS A 235 19.86 -3.78 4.98
CA HIS A 235 20.23 -4.96 4.18
C HIS A 235 21.54 -5.65 4.57
N THR A 236 22.42 -4.98 5.32
CA THR A 236 23.66 -5.56 5.90
C THR A 236 23.40 -6.27 7.22
N ILE A 237 22.28 -5.97 7.89
CA ILE A 237 21.91 -6.57 9.18
C ILE A 237 21.10 -7.86 8.97
N SER A 238 20.17 -7.88 8.00
CA SER A 238 19.69 -9.13 7.42
C SER A 238 19.12 -8.94 6.02
N PRO A 239 19.69 -9.63 5.02
CA PRO A 239 19.19 -9.62 3.65
C PRO A 239 18.04 -10.61 3.41
N VAL A 240 17.48 -11.20 4.47
CA VAL A 240 16.48 -12.27 4.44
C VAL A 240 15.38 -11.88 5.42
N PHE A 241 14.22 -11.46 4.91
CA PHE A 241 13.07 -11.13 5.73
C PHE A 241 12.23 -12.39 5.98
N PRO A 242 11.55 -12.52 7.14
CA PRO A 242 10.52 -13.54 7.28
C PRO A 242 9.37 -13.26 6.30
N SER A 243 8.56 -14.27 6.03
CA SER A 243 7.24 -14.05 5.43
C SER A 243 6.44 -13.04 6.25
N ASP A 244 5.63 -12.23 5.60
CA ASP A 244 4.87 -11.16 6.25
C ASP A 244 3.37 -11.27 5.97
N SER A 245 2.58 -10.60 6.81
CA SER A 245 1.12 -10.61 6.72
C SER A 245 0.59 -9.78 5.55
N ASP A 246 1.38 -8.85 5.05
CA ASP A 246 0.98 -7.92 4.01
C ASP A 246 0.94 -8.59 2.64
N ASP A 247 2.07 -9.13 2.22
CA ASP A 247 2.20 -9.86 0.96
C ASP A 247 1.34 -11.13 1.03
N THR A 248 1.28 -11.81 2.17
CA THR A 248 0.49 -13.04 2.32
C THR A 248 -1.00 -12.78 2.13
N PHE A 249 -1.58 -11.77 2.78
CA PHE A 249 -3.01 -11.51 2.64
C PHE A 249 -3.37 -10.76 1.35
N SER A 250 -2.42 -10.02 0.76
CA SER A 250 -2.52 -9.54 -0.63
C SER A 250 -2.53 -10.69 -1.63
N TRP A 251 -1.70 -11.71 -1.44
CA TRP A 251 -1.66 -12.95 -2.25
C TRP A 251 -2.97 -13.75 -2.15
N LEU A 252 -3.52 -13.89 -0.94
CA LEU A 252 -4.85 -14.46 -0.75
C LEU A 252 -5.94 -13.63 -1.43
N GLY A 253 -5.83 -12.30 -1.39
CA GLY A 253 -6.72 -11.39 -2.10
C GLY A 253 -6.70 -11.58 -3.62
N LEU A 254 -5.53 -11.81 -4.22
CA LEU A 254 -5.41 -12.18 -5.64
C LEU A 254 -6.11 -13.51 -5.93
N GLY A 255 -5.91 -14.52 -5.06
CA GLY A 255 -6.62 -15.80 -5.14
C GLY A 255 -8.14 -15.63 -5.12
N ALA A 256 -8.65 -14.75 -4.26
CA ALA A 256 -10.08 -14.44 -4.18
C ALA A 256 -10.61 -13.73 -5.43
N ALA A 257 -9.84 -12.80 -6.01
CA ALA A 257 -10.20 -12.17 -7.28
C ALA A 257 -10.24 -13.19 -8.43
N LEU A 258 -9.28 -14.11 -8.50
CA LEU A 258 -9.27 -15.21 -9.47
C LEU A 258 -10.45 -16.17 -9.27
N ASN A 259 -10.78 -16.49 -8.00
CA ASN A 259 -11.91 -17.37 -7.69
C ASN A 259 -13.24 -16.73 -8.10
N LEU A 260 -13.44 -15.45 -7.77
CA LEU A 260 -14.62 -14.70 -8.21
C LEU A 260 -14.71 -14.62 -9.75
N ALA A 261 -13.58 -14.43 -10.44
CA ALA A 261 -13.57 -14.42 -11.90
C ALA A 261 -13.95 -15.79 -12.48
N SER A 262 -13.45 -16.87 -11.86
CA SER A 262 -13.78 -18.25 -12.23
C SER A 262 -15.27 -18.55 -12.07
N ASP A 263 -15.93 -18.01 -11.03
CA ASP A 263 -17.38 -18.14 -10.85
C ASP A 263 -18.19 -17.48 -11.99
N HIS A 264 -17.58 -16.52 -12.68
CA HIS A 264 -18.12 -15.90 -13.90
C HIS A 264 -17.67 -16.61 -15.20
N GLY A 265 -17.00 -17.76 -15.10
CA GLY A 265 -16.59 -18.57 -16.25
C GLY A 265 -15.33 -18.07 -16.97
N ILE A 266 -14.53 -17.21 -16.34
CA ILE A 266 -13.27 -16.68 -16.90
C ILE A 266 -12.08 -16.96 -15.97
N PHE A 267 -10.88 -17.10 -16.53
CA PHE A 267 -9.64 -17.33 -15.78
C PHE A 267 -9.61 -18.59 -14.89
N THR A 268 -10.32 -19.65 -15.29
CA THR A 268 -10.26 -20.96 -14.62
C THR A 268 -8.84 -21.51 -14.57
N GLY A 269 -8.06 -21.37 -15.66
CA GLY A 269 -6.68 -21.85 -15.71
C GLY A 269 -5.76 -21.18 -14.67
N PRO A 270 -5.64 -19.83 -14.67
CA PRO A 270 -4.90 -19.11 -13.64
C PRO A 270 -5.39 -19.39 -12.21
N ARG A 271 -6.70 -19.51 -12.00
CA ARG A 271 -7.28 -19.87 -10.69
C ARG A 271 -6.82 -21.24 -10.23
N ASP A 272 -6.84 -22.25 -11.10
CA ASP A 272 -6.44 -23.62 -10.74
C ASP A 272 -4.94 -23.71 -10.44
N VAL A 273 -4.12 -22.97 -11.17
CA VAL A 273 -2.68 -22.84 -10.88
C VAL A 273 -2.46 -22.19 -9.51
N TRP A 274 -3.19 -21.12 -9.19
CA TRP A 274 -3.12 -20.49 -7.87
C TRP A 274 -3.53 -21.46 -6.75
N MET A 275 -4.61 -22.23 -6.94
CA MET A 275 -5.07 -23.22 -5.95
C MET A 275 -4.05 -24.33 -5.74
N ALA A 276 -3.40 -24.81 -6.81
CA ALA A 276 -2.34 -25.82 -6.71
C ALA A 276 -1.10 -25.32 -5.95
N MET A 277 -0.83 -24.01 -5.98
CA MET A 277 0.23 -23.36 -5.21
C MET A 277 -0.12 -23.15 -3.73
N ASN A 278 -1.41 -23.26 -3.36
CA ASN A 278 -1.92 -22.93 -2.03
C ASN A 278 -2.71 -24.10 -1.41
N PRO A 279 -2.07 -25.25 -1.18
CA PRO A 279 -2.75 -26.42 -0.62
C PRO A 279 -3.26 -26.22 0.81
N ASN A 280 -2.76 -25.22 1.55
CA ASN A 280 -3.11 -24.95 2.94
C ASN A 280 -3.28 -23.45 3.22
N ILE A 281 -4.38 -22.86 2.76
CA ILE A 281 -4.71 -21.44 2.99
C ILE A 281 -4.84 -21.12 4.49
N THR A 282 -5.33 -22.07 5.30
CA THR A 282 -5.53 -21.90 6.75
C THR A 282 -4.22 -21.62 7.50
N SER A 283 -3.06 -21.99 6.95
CA SER A 283 -1.77 -21.66 7.57
C SER A 283 -1.52 -20.16 7.74
N ALA A 284 -2.11 -19.33 6.86
CA ALA A 284 -2.01 -17.87 6.97
C ALA A 284 -2.76 -17.34 8.20
N PHE A 285 -3.91 -17.93 8.52
CA PHE A 285 -4.70 -17.60 9.71
C PHE A 285 -4.00 -18.08 10.98
N ASP A 286 -3.41 -19.27 10.96
CA ASP A 286 -2.60 -19.77 12.06
C ASP A 286 -1.40 -18.86 12.34
N ALA A 287 -0.67 -18.44 11.29
CA ALA A 287 0.43 -17.48 11.44
C ALA A 287 -0.08 -16.15 12.02
N LEU A 288 -1.20 -15.63 11.52
CA LEU A 288 -1.78 -14.39 12.04
C LEU A 288 -2.11 -14.48 13.54
N ARG A 289 -2.66 -15.60 14.00
CA ARG A 289 -2.97 -15.85 15.42
C ARG A 289 -1.70 -15.89 16.27
N VAL A 290 -0.67 -16.61 15.81
CA VAL A 290 0.58 -16.83 16.54
C VAL A 290 1.37 -15.53 16.69
N TYR A 291 1.46 -14.72 15.63
CA TYR A 291 2.33 -13.54 15.61
C TYR A 291 1.62 -12.23 15.96
N ALA A 292 0.33 -12.29 16.32
CA ALA A 292 -0.46 -11.14 16.73
C ALA A 292 0.11 -10.40 17.96
N TYR A 293 0.06 -9.07 17.92
CA TYR A 293 0.40 -8.24 19.06
C TYR A 293 -0.75 -8.20 20.08
N ARG A 294 -0.44 -8.58 21.32
CA ARG A 294 -1.35 -8.70 22.46
C ARG A 294 -0.81 -7.91 23.66
N PRO A 295 -1.08 -6.60 23.75
CA PRO A 295 -0.51 -5.70 24.77
C PRO A 295 -0.82 -6.10 26.22
N PHE A 296 -1.86 -6.90 26.44
CA PHE A 296 -2.30 -7.33 27.78
C PHE A 296 -1.95 -8.79 28.09
N SER A 297 -1.28 -9.50 27.18
CA SER A 297 -0.78 -10.85 27.41
C SER A 297 0.38 -10.84 28.41
N GLU A 298 0.57 -11.94 29.13
CA GLU A 298 1.77 -12.16 29.96
C GLU A 298 2.95 -12.71 29.13
N ASP A 299 2.66 -13.27 27.96
CA ASP A 299 3.67 -13.79 27.04
C ASP A 299 4.45 -12.65 26.38
N SER A 300 5.77 -12.68 26.55
CA SER A 300 6.68 -11.66 26.04
C SER A 300 6.79 -11.64 24.52
N ASP A 301 6.50 -12.77 23.86
CA ASP A 301 6.60 -12.87 22.40
C ASP A 301 5.40 -12.23 21.70
N SER A 302 4.23 -12.26 22.34
CA SER A 302 3.03 -11.59 21.84
C SER A 302 2.83 -10.17 22.38
N ASN A 303 3.40 -9.80 23.53
CA ASN A 303 3.21 -8.47 24.11
C ASN A 303 4.36 -7.46 23.88
N THR A 304 5.36 -7.80 23.06
CA THR A 304 6.47 -6.90 22.73
C THR A 304 6.30 -6.31 21.33
N ILE A 305 6.46 -5.00 21.18
CA ILE A 305 6.29 -4.28 19.91
C ILE A 305 7.28 -3.12 19.75
N ASP A 306 7.51 -2.69 18.51
CA ASP A 306 8.26 -1.47 18.19
C ASP A 306 7.74 -0.27 19.00
N SER A 307 8.65 0.48 19.62
CA SER A 307 8.32 1.63 20.46
C SER A 307 7.58 2.75 19.73
N ARG A 308 7.79 2.91 18.42
CA ARG A 308 7.05 3.85 17.56
C ARG A 308 5.60 3.42 17.40
N THR A 309 5.39 2.12 17.16
CA THR A 309 4.06 1.53 17.12
C THR A 309 3.35 1.77 18.46
N TYR A 310 3.98 1.43 19.58
CA TYR A 310 3.35 1.66 20.89
C TYR A 310 3.00 3.14 21.12
N TYR A 311 3.91 4.05 20.76
CA TYR A 311 3.67 5.50 20.84
C TYR A 311 2.43 5.91 20.05
N ALA A 312 2.29 5.43 18.82
CA ALA A 312 1.13 5.76 17.98
C ALA A 312 -0.17 5.13 18.48
N LEU A 313 -0.13 3.90 18.99
CA LEU A 313 -1.31 3.15 19.42
C LEU A 313 -1.77 3.50 20.85
N ARG A 314 -1.00 4.29 21.59
CA ARG A 314 -1.15 4.48 23.04
C ARG A 314 -2.55 4.88 23.49
N ARG A 315 -3.24 5.75 22.73
CA ARG A 315 -4.59 6.23 23.04
C ARG A 315 -5.63 5.13 22.84
N PHE A 316 -5.54 4.40 21.73
CA PHE A 316 -6.37 3.22 21.46
C PHE A 316 -6.21 2.16 22.56
N LEU A 317 -4.97 1.85 22.94
CA LEU A 317 -4.66 0.88 24.00
C LEU A 317 -5.21 1.31 25.37
N GLN A 318 -5.11 2.60 25.70
CA GLN A 318 -5.70 3.15 26.94
C GLN A 318 -7.22 2.94 26.95
N GLN A 319 -7.91 3.34 25.89
CA GLN A 319 -9.36 3.20 25.80
C GLN A 319 -9.80 1.75 25.88
N ALA A 320 -9.06 0.83 25.25
CA ALA A 320 -9.33 -0.59 25.36
C ALA A 320 -9.18 -1.08 26.80
N ARG A 321 -8.08 -0.70 27.47
CA ARG A 321 -7.83 -1.06 28.88
C ARG A 321 -8.90 -0.53 29.82
N ASP A 322 -9.26 0.74 29.70
CA ASP A 322 -10.26 1.39 30.56
C ASP A 322 -11.66 0.80 30.36
N SER A 323 -11.94 0.28 29.16
CA SER A 323 -13.19 -0.41 28.83
C SER A 323 -13.17 -1.91 29.14
N GLY A 324 -12.09 -2.44 29.72
CA GLY A 324 -11.92 -3.88 29.97
C GLY A 324 -11.90 -4.74 28.70
N ARG A 325 -11.55 -4.16 27.54
CA ARG A 325 -11.49 -4.88 26.26
C ARG A 325 -10.12 -5.48 26.04
N ASP A 326 -10.10 -6.76 25.72
CA ASP A 326 -8.90 -7.46 25.25
C ASP A 326 -8.51 -7.00 23.83
N VAL A 327 -7.23 -7.00 23.51
CA VAL A 327 -6.69 -6.49 22.25
C VAL A 327 -5.74 -7.51 21.63
N ALA A 328 -6.00 -7.81 20.36
CA ALA A 328 -5.13 -8.58 19.48
C ALA A 328 -5.06 -7.81 18.14
N LEU A 329 -3.86 -7.46 17.70
CA LEU A 329 -3.63 -6.65 16.50
C LEU A 329 -2.73 -7.38 15.53
N VAL A 330 -3.03 -7.20 14.24
CA VAL A 330 -2.20 -7.66 13.13
C VAL A 330 -0.84 -6.97 13.19
N THR A 331 0.21 -7.77 13.09
CA THR A 331 1.60 -7.33 12.98
C THR A 331 2.11 -7.55 11.56
N THR A 332 3.19 -6.87 11.18
CA THR A 332 3.75 -6.98 9.83
C THR A 332 4.38 -8.35 9.59
N TRP A 333 5.28 -8.81 10.47
CA TRP A 333 6.11 -9.98 10.20
C TRP A 333 5.56 -11.27 10.84
N PHE A 334 5.67 -12.42 10.17
CA PHE A 334 5.39 -13.73 10.77
C PHE A 334 6.60 -14.28 11.51
N GLN A 335 7.07 -13.48 12.48
CA GLN A 335 8.16 -13.80 13.39
C GLN A 335 7.92 -13.09 14.73
N ASN A 336 8.28 -13.74 15.83
CA ASN A 336 8.26 -13.12 17.16
C ASN A 336 9.68 -12.88 17.71
N ILE A 337 9.78 -12.22 18.86
CA ILE A 337 11.08 -11.84 19.40
C ILE A 337 11.87 -13.02 19.99
N GLY A 338 11.20 -14.04 20.52
CA GLY A 338 11.84 -15.29 20.94
C GLY A 338 12.51 -16.00 19.77
N GLU A 339 11.83 -16.12 18.63
CA GLU A 339 12.37 -16.66 17.39
C GLU A 339 13.56 -15.82 16.89
N GLU A 340 13.42 -14.49 16.87
CA GLU A 340 14.50 -13.55 16.50
C GLU A 340 15.77 -13.75 17.35
N LEU A 341 15.62 -13.82 18.68
CA LEU A 341 16.73 -14.02 19.62
C LEU A 341 17.36 -15.42 19.53
N SER A 342 16.58 -16.42 19.11
CA SER A 342 17.05 -17.80 18.93
C SER A 342 17.71 -18.04 17.57
N GLY A 343 17.50 -17.12 16.62
CA GLY A 343 17.99 -17.23 15.25
C GLY A 343 19.51 -17.24 15.16
N GLN A 344 20.03 -18.02 14.21
CA GLN A 344 21.46 -18.01 13.89
C GLN A 344 21.81 -16.78 13.05
N ALA A 345 23.05 -16.30 13.17
CA ALA A 345 23.56 -15.22 12.34
C ALA A 345 23.35 -15.52 10.84
N GLY A 346 22.60 -14.65 10.15
CA GLY A 346 22.27 -14.81 8.73
C GLY A 346 21.03 -15.67 8.43
N GLU A 347 20.16 -15.89 9.42
CA GLU A 347 18.78 -16.36 9.23
C GLU A 347 17.81 -15.19 8.99
N MET A 348 16.52 -15.49 8.82
CA MET A 348 15.47 -14.49 8.63
C MET A 348 15.35 -13.61 9.88
N THR A 349 15.35 -12.29 9.71
CA THR A 349 15.15 -11.36 10.82
C THR A 349 14.15 -10.28 10.47
N MET A 350 13.36 -9.87 11.45
CA MET A 350 12.51 -8.70 11.32
C MET A 350 13.37 -7.44 11.13
N PRO A 351 12.96 -6.47 10.31
CA PRO A 351 13.52 -5.14 10.35
C PRO A 351 13.48 -4.60 11.78
N THR A 352 14.60 -4.04 12.25
CA THR A 352 14.76 -3.54 13.63
C THR A 352 14.61 -4.58 14.75
N PHE A 353 14.56 -5.88 14.42
CA PHE A 353 14.53 -7.02 15.36
C PHE A 353 13.31 -7.07 16.29
N VAL A 354 12.26 -6.32 15.95
CA VAL A 354 10.99 -6.31 16.68
C VAL A 354 9.88 -6.06 15.68
N ASN A 355 8.73 -6.66 15.94
CA ASN A 355 7.58 -6.52 15.06
C ASN A 355 6.91 -5.14 15.22
N ASP A 356 6.09 -4.78 14.24
CA ASP A 356 5.38 -3.50 14.17
C ASP A 356 3.92 -3.70 13.75
N VAL A 357 3.08 -2.68 14.00
CA VAL A 357 1.70 -2.61 13.51
C VAL A 357 1.60 -1.47 12.51
N CYS A 358 1.31 -1.80 11.26
CA CYS A 358 1.06 -0.84 10.18
C CYS A 358 -0.40 -0.90 9.74
N LEU A 359 -1.05 0.26 9.58
CA LEU A 359 -2.47 0.32 9.23
C LEU A 359 -2.75 -0.16 7.80
N ALA A 360 -1.81 0.05 6.87
CA ALA A 360 -1.95 -0.44 5.49
C ALA A 360 -1.84 -1.97 5.41
N VAL A 361 -0.91 -2.55 6.17
CA VAL A 361 -0.83 -4.01 6.36
C VAL A 361 -2.14 -4.54 6.96
N GLY A 362 -2.63 -3.88 8.02
CA GLY A 362 -3.92 -4.22 8.61
C GLY A 362 -5.09 -4.14 7.61
N ALA A 363 -5.10 -3.15 6.72
CA ALA A 363 -6.11 -3.03 5.67
C ALA A 363 -6.03 -4.18 4.64
N ASN A 364 -4.83 -4.61 4.26
CA ASN A 364 -4.63 -5.75 3.36
C ASN A 364 -5.03 -7.07 4.02
N VAL A 365 -4.73 -7.26 5.32
CA VAL A 365 -5.20 -8.42 6.08
C VAL A 365 -6.72 -8.43 6.20
N LEU A 366 -7.36 -7.29 6.50
CA LEU A 366 -8.81 -7.18 6.50
C LEU A 366 -9.39 -7.59 5.15
N TYR A 367 -8.80 -7.12 4.04
CA TYR A 367 -9.25 -7.48 2.70
C TYR A 367 -9.05 -8.98 2.43
N GLY A 368 -7.88 -9.55 2.75
CA GLY A 368 -7.60 -10.97 2.53
C GLY A 368 -8.53 -11.90 3.32
N ILE A 369 -8.79 -11.60 4.61
CA ILE A 369 -9.79 -12.33 5.42
C ILE A 369 -11.19 -12.20 4.79
N THR A 370 -11.60 -10.97 4.51
CA THR A 370 -12.94 -10.68 3.97
C THR A 370 -13.16 -11.39 2.64
N SER A 371 -12.19 -11.30 1.73
CA SER A 371 -12.30 -11.81 0.37
C SER A 371 -12.23 -13.32 0.29
N THR A 372 -11.36 -13.97 1.05
CA THR A 372 -11.29 -15.44 1.06
C THR A 372 -12.52 -16.09 1.69
N VAL A 373 -13.09 -15.49 2.74
CA VAL A 373 -14.33 -16.00 3.36
C VAL A 373 -15.53 -15.79 2.43
N LEU A 374 -15.70 -14.58 1.88
CA LEU A 374 -16.86 -14.28 1.04
C LEU A 374 -16.86 -15.05 -0.29
N THR A 375 -15.68 -15.28 -0.88
CA THR A 375 -15.56 -16.10 -2.10
C THR A 375 -15.56 -17.60 -1.84
N GLY A 376 -15.69 -18.03 -0.58
CA GLY A 376 -15.75 -19.45 -0.20
C GLY A 376 -14.43 -20.20 -0.35
N MET A 377 -13.29 -19.50 -0.50
CA MET A 377 -11.97 -20.12 -0.51
C MET A 377 -11.57 -20.69 0.84
N VAL A 378 -12.06 -20.07 1.92
CA VAL A 378 -11.98 -20.63 3.27
C VAL A 378 -13.38 -20.77 3.86
N PRO A 379 -13.62 -21.81 4.68
CA PRO A 379 -14.86 -21.95 5.43
C PRO A 379 -15.16 -20.72 6.30
N ALA A 380 -16.42 -20.30 6.33
CA ALA A 380 -16.85 -19.12 7.09
C ALA A 380 -16.72 -19.28 8.61
N ASP A 381 -16.63 -20.52 9.11
CA ASP A 381 -16.41 -20.82 10.53
C ASP A 381 -14.99 -20.53 11.00
N ILE A 382 -14.05 -20.17 10.10
CA ILE A 382 -12.76 -19.60 10.50
C ILE A 382 -12.93 -18.34 11.34
N LEU A 383 -14.03 -17.60 11.15
CA LEU A 383 -14.39 -16.42 11.94
C LEU A 383 -15.10 -16.76 13.24
N ASP A 384 -15.35 -18.04 13.53
CA ASP A 384 -15.84 -18.51 14.82
C ASP A 384 -14.65 -18.81 15.77
N ASP A 385 -13.41 -18.87 15.26
CA ASP A 385 -12.18 -18.88 16.07
C ASP A 385 -12.07 -17.54 16.84
N PRO A 386 -11.99 -17.57 18.19
CA PRO A 386 -11.98 -16.34 18.99
C PRO A 386 -10.82 -15.40 18.70
N ASP A 387 -9.65 -15.91 18.31
CA ASP A 387 -8.48 -15.09 18.03
C ASP A 387 -8.59 -14.44 16.66
N ILE A 388 -9.03 -15.17 15.64
CA ILE A 388 -9.26 -14.61 14.30
C ILE A 388 -10.38 -13.58 14.33
N LEU A 389 -11.49 -13.88 15.01
CA LEU A 389 -12.59 -12.93 15.23
C LEU A 389 -12.08 -11.63 15.87
N LYS A 390 -11.30 -11.74 16.95
CA LYS A 390 -10.72 -10.58 17.64
C LYS A 390 -9.78 -9.81 16.73
N LEU A 391 -8.89 -10.47 15.99
CA LEU A 391 -7.97 -9.82 15.06
C LEU A 391 -8.72 -9.03 13.99
N TYR A 392 -9.77 -9.62 13.42
CA TYR A 392 -10.60 -8.99 12.40
C TYR A 392 -11.31 -7.73 12.95
N GLN A 393 -11.96 -7.84 14.13
CA GLN A 393 -12.67 -6.71 14.75
C GLN A 393 -11.75 -5.63 15.32
N ASN A 394 -10.66 -6.02 15.99
CA ASN A 394 -9.75 -5.06 16.62
C ASN A 394 -8.95 -4.29 15.59
N THR A 395 -8.54 -4.93 14.49
CA THR A 395 -7.81 -4.26 13.40
C THR A 395 -8.71 -3.24 12.70
N SER A 396 -9.98 -3.58 12.39
CA SER A 396 -10.93 -2.60 11.84
C SER A 396 -11.21 -1.46 12.81
N SER A 397 -11.35 -1.77 14.10
CA SER A 397 -11.57 -0.77 15.16
C SER A 397 -10.37 0.16 15.34
N LEU A 398 -9.15 -0.38 15.26
CA LEU A 398 -7.93 0.41 15.32
C LEU A 398 -7.85 1.35 14.12
N ILE A 399 -8.02 0.84 12.90
CA ILE A 399 -7.99 1.67 11.68
C ILE A 399 -9.02 2.82 11.79
N ALA A 400 -10.25 2.50 12.19
CA ALA A 400 -11.30 3.51 12.39
C ALA A 400 -10.98 4.50 13.51
N HIS A 401 -10.35 4.07 14.59
CA HIS A 401 -9.90 4.96 15.67
C HIS A 401 -8.81 5.91 15.18
N MET A 402 -7.80 5.39 14.47
CA MET A 402 -6.69 6.19 13.99
C MET A 402 -7.16 7.24 12.98
N ILE A 403 -7.98 6.87 11.99
CA ILE A 403 -8.53 7.80 10.99
C ILE A 403 -9.25 8.98 11.67
N ARG A 404 -10.02 8.73 12.73
CA ARG A 404 -10.81 9.75 13.44
C ARG A 404 -10.01 10.68 14.35
N HIS A 405 -8.85 10.27 14.83
CA HIS A 405 -8.19 10.95 15.94
C HIS A 405 -6.72 11.30 15.69
N ASP A 406 -5.92 10.33 15.23
CA ASP A 406 -4.47 10.39 15.38
C ASP A 406 -3.69 10.18 14.08
N PHE A 407 -4.38 9.79 13.00
CA PHE A 407 -3.76 9.43 11.71
C PHE A 407 -2.97 10.59 11.08
N HIS A 408 -3.57 11.78 11.03
CA HIS A 408 -2.99 12.91 10.27
C HIS A 408 -1.74 13.52 10.90
N ASN A 409 -1.57 13.43 12.22
CA ASN A 409 -0.47 14.10 12.91
C ASN A 409 0.83 13.29 12.86
N ARG A 410 0.75 11.96 12.83
CA ARG A 410 1.89 11.04 12.91
C ARG A 410 1.75 9.88 11.93
N GLN A 411 1.37 10.20 10.69
CA GLN A 411 1.24 9.20 9.62
C GLN A 411 2.53 8.38 9.43
N ASP A 412 3.70 8.97 9.72
CA ASP A 412 5.00 8.31 9.68
C ASP A 412 5.10 7.08 10.59
N LEU A 413 4.35 7.05 11.69
CA LEU A 413 4.39 5.94 12.66
C LEU A 413 3.34 4.86 12.41
N VAL A 414 2.29 5.16 11.64
CA VAL A 414 1.16 4.24 11.43
C VAL A 414 1.10 3.72 10.00
N LEU A 415 1.70 4.45 9.06
CA LEU A 415 1.96 4.05 7.68
C LEU A 415 3.45 3.80 7.47
N PHE A 416 4.00 2.91 8.30
CA PHE A 416 5.42 2.58 8.36
C PHE A 416 6.05 2.30 6.99
N TYR A 417 5.36 1.49 6.18
CA TYR A 417 5.84 1.06 4.88
C TYR A 417 5.14 1.74 3.70
N TYR A 418 4.01 2.43 3.93
CA TYR A 418 3.12 2.94 2.88
C TYR A 418 2.88 4.45 2.98
N PRO A 419 3.86 5.30 2.64
CA PRO A 419 3.76 6.74 2.85
C PRO A 419 2.51 7.40 2.26
N PRO A 420 2.03 7.02 1.05
CA PRO A 420 0.84 7.61 0.47
C PRO A 420 -0.45 7.27 1.24
N ARG A 421 -1.16 8.29 1.71
CA ARG A 421 -2.47 8.15 2.37
C ARG A 421 -3.53 7.64 1.43
N ASN A 422 -3.53 8.13 0.17
CA ASN A 422 -4.56 7.76 -0.79
C ASN A 422 -4.51 6.26 -1.11
N GLN A 423 -3.32 5.67 -1.13
CA GLN A 423 -3.14 4.23 -1.30
C GLN A 423 -3.70 3.44 -0.10
N PHE A 424 -3.41 3.88 1.13
CA PHE A 424 -3.99 3.27 2.34
C PHE A 424 -5.51 3.31 2.33
N TYR A 425 -6.12 4.45 1.97
CA TYR A 425 -7.56 4.56 1.86
C TYR A 425 -8.13 3.63 0.79
N PHE A 426 -7.43 3.48 -0.34
CA PHE A 426 -7.82 2.54 -1.38
C PHE A 426 -7.84 1.11 -0.84
N PHE A 427 -6.77 0.66 -0.15
CA PHE A 427 -6.71 -0.68 0.46
C PHE A 427 -7.91 -0.94 1.38
N LEU A 428 -8.25 0.02 2.24
CA LEU A 428 -9.40 -0.09 3.14
C LEU A 428 -10.74 -0.16 2.39
N SER A 429 -10.90 0.67 1.35
CA SER A 429 -12.14 0.74 0.56
C SER A 429 -12.48 -0.55 -0.18
N ARG A 430 -11.47 -1.36 -0.54
CA ARG A 430 -11.66 -2.68 -1.16
C ARG A 430 -12.43 -3.64 -0.25
N SER A 431 -12.18 -3.60 1.06
CA SER A 431 -12.94 -4.41 2.02
C SER A 431 -14.40 -3.98 2.11
N LEU A 432 -14.66 -2.66 2.17
CA LEU A 432 -16.02 -2.12 2.20
C LEU A 432 -16.80 -2.50 0.93
N PHE A 433 -16.18 -2.31 -0.24
CA PHE A 433 -16.79 -2.59 -1.52
C PHE A 433 -17.25 -4.05 -1.61
N LEU A 434 -16.40 -4.99 -1.19
CA LEU A 434 -16.73 -6.41 -1.20
C LEU A 434 -17.82 -6.78 -0.18
N LEU A 435 -17.73 -6.24 1.04
CA LEU A 435 -18.76 -6.45 2.07
C LEU A 435 -20.13 -5.93 1.61
N GLU A 436 -20.17 -4.74 1.00
CA GLU A 436 -21.40 -4.14 0.47
C GLU A 436 -22.03 -5.02 -0.62
N MET A 437 -21.21 -5.54 -1.55
CA MET A 437 -21.65 -6.44 -2.61
C MET A 437 -22.31 -7.71 -2.05
N TYR A 438 -21.65 -8.41 -1.13
CA TYR A 438 -22.19 -9.65 -0.55
C TYR A 438 -23.37 -9.41 0.40
N ARG A 439 -23.36 -8.27 1.12
CA ARG A 439 -24.45 -7.84 2.00
C ARG A 439 -25.75 -7.61 1.23
N ARG A 440 -25.68 -6.94 0.07
CA ARG A 440 -26.86 -6.71 -0.78
C ARG A 440 -27.48 -8.00 -1.29
N ASP A 441 -26.65 -8.99 -1.59
CA ASP A 441 -27.10 -10.31 -2.04
C ASP A 441 -27.58 -11.22 -0.89
N GLY A 442 -27.59 -10.72 0.36
CA GLY A 442 -27.98 -11.50 1.53
C GLY A 442 -27.00 -12.62 1.89
N SER A 443 -25.76 -12.53 1.40
CA SER A 443 -24.74 -13.59 1.43
C SER A 443 -23.58 -13.32 2.39
N MET A 444 -23.74 -12.40 3.34
CA MET A 444 -22.75 -12.22 4.42
C MET A 444 -22.69 -13.46 5.30
N ALA A 445 -21.48 -14.00 5.44
CA ALA A 445 -21.30 -15.32 6.02
C ALA A 445 -21.43 -15.34 7.56
N ARG A 446 -21.10 -14.23 8.26
CA ARG A 446 -21.04 -14.17 9.72
C ARG A 446 -21.40 -12.78 10.30
N PRO A 447 -21.96 -12.69 11.52
CA PRO A 447 -22.32 -11.42 12.16
C PRO A 447 -21.14 -10.46 12.40
N VAL A 448 -19.93 -11.00 12.62
CA VAL A 448 -18.72 -10.19 12.78
C VAL A 448 -18.44 -9.32 11.55
N MET A 449 -18.75 -9.82 10.35
CA MET A 449 -18.58 -9.09 9.10
C MET A 449 -19.48 -7.86 9.02
N GLU A 450 -20.70 -7.91 9.57
CA GLU A 450 -21.57 -6.72 9.65
C GLU A 450 -20.97 -5.68 10.61
N THR A 451 -20.36 -6.12 11.71
CA THR A 451 -19.68 -5.20 12.65
C THR A 451 -18.50 -4.50 11.99
N VAL A 452 -17.67 -5.26 11.26
CA VAL A 452 -16.53 -4.72 10.51
C VAL A 452 -17.01 -3.82 9.37
N TYR A 453 -18.06 -4.21 8.64
CA TYR A 453 -18.70 -3.41 7.60
C TYR A 453 -19.13 -2.05 8.14
N GLN A 454 -19.90 -2.00 9.23
CA GLN A 454 -20.36 -0.73 9.80
C GLN A 454 -19.20 0.15 10.28
N THR A 455 -18.19 -0.47 10.91
CA THR A 455 -17.00 0.25 11.41
C THR A 455 -16.23 0.92 10.27
N ILE A 456 -15.94 0.16 9.21
CA ILE A 456 -15.17 0.67 8.06
C ILE A 456 -16.01 1.66 7.23
N LYS A 457 -17.29 1.35 7.02
CA LYS A 457 -18.23 2.22 6.29
C LYS A 457 -18.30 3.61 6.89
N GLN A 458 -18.44 3.69 8.22
CA GLN A 458 -18.52 4.97 8.91
C GLN A 458 -17.25 5.80 8.65
N SER A 459 -16.06 5.21 8.82
CA SER A 459 -14.81 5.94 8.59
C SER A 459 -14.59 6.33 7.13
N LEU A 460 -14.98 5.48 6.18
CA LEU A 460 -14.80 5.77 4.75
C LEU A 460 -15.77 6.84 4.24
N GLU A 461 -17.07 6.69 4.54
CA GLU A 461 -18.12 7.61 4.07
C GLU A 461 -18.05 8.98 4.77
N ALA A 462 -17.53 9.06 6.01
CA ALA A 462 -17.37 10.32 6.72
C ALA A 462 -15.94 10.88 6.63
N ASP A 463 -15.02 10.34 7.42
CA ASP A 463 -13.71 10.95 7.68
C ASP A 463 -12.79 10.92 6.45
N VAL A 464 -12.69 9.77 5.78
CA VAL A 464 -11.84 9.62 4.57
C VAL A 464 -12.41 10.42 3.41
N THR A 465 -13.73 10.33 3.17
CA THR A 465 -14.38 11.14 2.14
C THR A 465 -14.15 12.63 2.38
N SER A 466 -14.32 13.11 3.61
CA SER A 466 -14.05 14.51 3.97
C SER A 466 -12.58 14.88 3.71
N SER A 467 -11.64 14.04 4.12
CA SER A 467 -10.20 14.22 3.90
C SER A 467 -9.84 14.33 2.41
N LEU A 468 -10.36 13.43 1.58
CA LEU A 468 -10.12 13.46 0.13
C LEU A 468 -10.74 14.70 -0.52
N LEU A 469 -11.99 15.02 -0.21
CA LEU A 469 -12.64 16.21 -0.78
C LEU A 469 -11.94 17.51 -0.38
N HIS A 470 -11.38 17.57 0.83
CA HIS A 470 -10.60 18.71 1.31
C HIS A 470 -9.25 18.86 0.59
N ASN A 471 -8.57 17.74 0.33
CA ASN A 471 -7.22 17.73 -0.26
C ASN A 471 -7.23 17.83 -1.80
N ALA A 472 -8.39 17.67 -2.43
CA ALA A 472 -8.57 17.74 -3.89
C ALA A 472 -8.05 19.08 -4.46
N GLN A 473 -7.10 19.00 -5.41
CA GLN A 473 -6.62 20.16 -6.16
C GLN A 473 -7.45 20.32 -7.43
N ARG A 474 -7.78 21.56 -7.81
CA ARG A 474 -8.63 21.86 -8.97
C ARG A 474 -7.86 22.67 -9.99
N GLU A 475 -7.88 22.24 -11.25
CA GLU A 475 -7.37 23.07 -12.34
C GLU A 475 -8.40 24.15 -12.69
N ALA A 476 -7.91 25.37 -12.85
CA ALA A 476 -8.75 26.50 -13.24
C ALA A 476 -9.39 26.22 -14.62
N HIS A 477 -10.68 26.48 -14.75
CA HIS A 477 -11.45 26.47 -16.01
C HIS A 477 -11.69 25.11 -16.69
N THR A 478 -10.99 24.03 -16.34
CA THR A 478 -11.21 22.69 -16.92
C THR A 478 -12.18 21.83 -16.11
N GLY A 479 -12.38 22.16 -14.83
CA GLY A 479 -13.10 21.31 -13.89
C GLY A 479 -12.38 19.98 -13.61
N SER A 480 -11.13 19.84 -14.03
CA SER A 480 -10.27 18.71 -13.69
C SER A 480 -9.87 18.76 -12.23
N VAL A 481 -9.74 17.58 -11.61
CA VAL A 481 -9.36 17.42 -10.21
C VAL A 481 -8.19 16.45 -10.14
N TYR A 482 -7.16 16.78 -9.37
CA TYR A 482 -6.02 15.90 -9.15
C TYR A 482 -5.61 15.88 -7.68
N PHE A 483 -4.76 14.93 -7.35
CA PHE A 483 -4.22 14.73 -6.02
C PHE A 483 -2.70 14.58 -6.07
N ASP A 484 -2.04 15.27 -5.16
CA ASP A 484 -0.63 15.14 -4.84
C ASP A 484 -0.55 14.56 -3.42
N ASP A 485 0.35 13.61 -3.16
CA ASP A 485 0.42 12.96 -1.84
C ASP A 485 1.84 12.85 -1.29
N PHE A 486 2.82 12.42 -2.11
CA PHE A 486 4.15 12.09 -1.58
C PHE A 486 5.34 12.56 -2.46
N ILE A 487 5.51 12.03 -3.68
CA ILE A 487 6.73 12.26 -4.48
C ILE A 487 6.68 13.62 -5.19
N GLY A 488 7.70 14.45 -4.93
CA GLY A 488 7.92 15.70 -5.66
C GLY A 488 7.17 16.91 -5.08
N ASP A 489 6.61 16.79 -3.87
CA ASP A 489 5.84 17.85 -3.21
C ASP A 489 6.63 18.70 -2.20
N GLY A 490 7.90 18.35 -1.95
CA GLY A 490 8.79 19.09 -1.06
C GLY A 490 10.08 19.59 -1.72
N ASP A 491 10.07 19.72 -3.05
CA ASP A 491 11.21 20.31 -3.75
C ASP A 491 11.20 21.85 -3.61
N VAL A 492 12.37 22.47 -3.74
CA VAL A 492 12.53 23.93 -3.73
C VAL A 492 13.27 24.42 -4.97
N GLY A 493 12.91 25.62 -5.44
CA GLY A 493 13.59 26.33 -6.51
C GLY A 493 14.92 26.92 -6.08
N ALA A 494 15.66 27.48 -7.04
CA ALA A 494 16.92 28.17 -6.78
C ALA A 494 16.75 29.41 -5.88
N ASP A 495 15.54 29.98 -5.86
CA ASP A 495 15.13 31.08 -4.98
C ASP A 495 14.61 30.62 -3.60
N GLY A 496 14.67 29.30 -3.33
CA GLY A 496 14.19 28.68 -2.10
C GLY A 496 12.67 28.53 -2.02
N GLN A 497 11.92 28.87 -3.08
CA GLN A 497 10.46 28.73 -3.07
C GLN A 497 10.04 27.28 -3.31
N ALA A 498 8.96 26.86 -2.65
CA ALA A 498 8.45 25.50 -2.82
C ALA A 498 7.98 25.24 -4.27
N ILE A 499 8.39 24.12 -4.83
CA ILE A 499 7.99 23.62 -6.15
C ILE A 499 7.24 22.31 -5.95
N ARG A 500 6.00 22.25 -6.45
CA ARG A 500 5.22 21.00 -6.51
C ARG A 500 5.35 20.38 -7.89
N ARG A 501 6.13 19.31 -7.98
CA ARG A 501 6.27 18.54 -9.22
C ARG A 501 5.14 17.53 -9.38
N GLY A 502 4.66 16.94 -8.28
CA GLY A 502 3.65 15.87 -8.28
C GLY A 502 4.08 14.72 -9.18
N GLU A 503 5.24 14.13 -8.87
CA GLU A 503 5.81 13.01 -9.63
C GLU A 503 5.03 11.71 -9.41
N ASP A 504 4.16 11.67 -8.39
CA ASP A 504 3.20 10.59 -8.17
C ASP A 504 1.74 10.98 -8.50
N ARG A 505 1.50 12.16 -9.09
CA ARG A 505 0.14 12.72 -9.27
C ARG A 505 -0.81 11.80 -10.00
N ILE A 506 -0.34 11.05 -11.00
CA ILE A 506 -1.17 10.05 -11.72
C ILE A 506 -1.64 8.96 -10.76
N PHE A 507 -0.72 8.40 -9.97
CA PHE A 507 -1.02 7.36 -8.99
C PHE A 507 -1.91 7.88 -7.87
N SER A 508 -1.54 9.01 -7.27
CA SER A 508 -2.26 9.66 -6.18
C SER A 508 -3.70 10.02 -6.56
N THR A 509 -3.90 10.54 -7.78
CA THR A 509 -5.23 10.82 -8.34
C THR A 509 -6.04 9.55 -8.57
N SER A 510 -5.42 8.51 -9.12
CA SER A 510 -6.09 7.23 -9.35
C SER A 510 -6.51 6.55 -8.04
N MET A 511 -5.65 6.57 -7.02
CA MET A 511 -5.96 6.00 -5.70
C MET A 511 -7.10 6.74 -5.00
N ALA A 512 -7.11 8.07 -5.03
CA ALA A 512 -8.20 8.86 -4.48
C ALA A 512 -9.53 8.59 -5.20
N ALA A 513 -9.52 8.55 -6.54
CA ALA A 513 -10.71 8.27 -7.34
C ALA A 513 -11.23 6.85 -7.11
N ASN A 514 -10.35 5.84 -7.12
CA ASN A 514 -10.71 4.45 -6.81
C ASN A 514 -11.31 4.33 -5.41
N THR A 515 -10.72 4.98 -4.41
CA THR A 515 -11.25 5.01 -3.03
C THR A 515 -12.68 5.55 -2.99
N LEU A 516 -12.93 6.69 -3.64
CA LEU A 516 -14.25 7.33 -3.66
C LEU A 516 -15.28 6.45 -4.38
N ILE A 517 -14.91 5.85 -5.52
CA ILE A 517 -15.79 4.94 -6.25
C ILE A 517 -16.11 3.71 -5.40
N TYR A 518 -15.11 3.05 -4.83
CA TYR A 518 -15.31 1.84 -4.00
C TYR A 518 -16.12 2.12 -2.73
N THR A 519 -15.98 3.32 -2.16
CA THR A 519 -16.75 3.73 -0.98
C THR A 519 -18.21 4.00 -1.31
N TRP A 520 -18.47 4.69 -2.43
CA TRP A 520 -19.78 5.28 -2.73
C TRP A 520 -20.55 4.56 -3.84
N SER A 521 -20.06 3.42 -4.32
CA SER A 521 -20.77 2.59 -5.30
C SER A 521 -21.11 1.20 -4.74
N VAL A 522 -21.97 0.50 -5.47
CA VAL A 522 -22.33 -0.90 -5.24
C VAL A 522 -22.26 -1.63 -6.58
N PHE A 523 -21.58 -2.77 -6.59
CA PHE A 523 -21.59 -3.66 -7.75
C PHE A 523 -22.71 -4.68 -7.61
N ASP A 524 -23.57 -4.75 -8.62
CA ASP A 524 -24.62 -5.75 -8.73
C ASP A 524 -24.08 -6.95 -9.51
N ARG A 525 -23.87 -8.09 -8.83
CA ARG A 525 -23.31 -9.29 -9.48
C ARG A 525 -24.23 -9.91 -10.52
N SER A 526 -25.54 -9.71 -10.40
CA SER A 526 -26.54 -10.31 -11.29
C SER A 526 -26.60 -9.60 -12.64
N THR A 527 -26.56 -8.27 -12.63
CA THR A 527 -26.56 -7.44 -13.84
C THR A 527 -25.15 -7.07 -14.29
N GLN A 528 -24.14 -7.34 -13.46
CA GLN A 528 -22.75 -6.90 -13.61
C GLN A 528 -22.63 -5.38 -13.77
N THR A 529 -23.48 -4.59 -13.11
CA THR A 529 -23.49 -3.13 -13.21
C THR A 529 -22.96 -2.47 -11.94
N LEU A 530 -22.26 -1.35 -12.11
CA LEU A 530 -21.80 -0.51 -11.02
C LEU A 530 -22.75 0.70 -10.87
N LEU A 531 -23.24 0.93 -9.65
CA LEU A 531 -24.23 1.97 -9.35
C LEU A 531 -23.73 2.86 -8.22
N TRP A 532 -24.00 4.15 -8.29
CA TRP A 532 -23.87 5.03 -7.12
C TRP A 532 -24.83 4.62 -6.00
N LYS A 533 -24.39 4.72 -4.75
CA LYS A 533 -25.27 4.61 -3.59
C LYS A 533 -26.33 5.72 -3.63
N PRO A 534 -27.58 5.48 -3.20
CA PRO A 534 -28.65 6.48 -3.26
C PRO A 534 -28.35 7.81 -2.56
N ASN A 535 -27.49 7.78 -1.53
CA ASN A 535 -27.11 8.92 -0.72
C ASN A 535 -25.71 9.47 -1.05
N VAL A 536 -25.14 9.16 -2.22
CA VAL A 536 -23.83 9.69 -2.60
C VAL A 536 -23.84 11.23 -2.61
N PRO A 537 -22.88 11.91 -1.95
CA PRO A 537 -22.78 13.36 -2.03
C PRO A 537 -22.42 13.82 -3.45
N SER A 538 -23.06 14.87 -3.96
CA SER A 538 -22.73 15.42 -5.30
C SER A 538 -21.26 15.85 -5.41
N SER A 539 -20.65 16.30 -4.30
CA SER A 539 -19.23 16.62 -4.24
C SER A 539 -18.32 15.42 -4.55
N VAL A 540 -18.72 14.21 -4.15
CA VAL A 540 -18.00 12.97 -4.48
C VAL A 540 -18.09 12.71 -5.97
N VAL A 541 -19.30 12.76 -6.55
CA VAL A 541 -19.51 12.54 -7.99
C VAL A 541 -18.67 13.52 -8.81
N TRP A 542 -18.74 14.82 -8.52
CA TRP A 542 -17.96 15.84 -9.22
C TRP A 542 -16.45 15.68 -9.08
N THR A 543 -16.00 15.19 -7.93
CA THR A 543 -14.57 14.96 -7.68
C THR A 543 -14.08 13.78 -8.51
N VAL A 544 -14.84 12.67 -8.54
CA VAL A 544 -14.52 11.52 -9.39
C VAL A 544 -14.53 11.88 -10.87
N GLU A 545 -15.55 12.61 -11.35
CA GLU A 545 -15.62 13.10 -12.73
C GLU A 545 -14.42 14.01 -13.07
N GLY A 546 -14.03 14.89 -12.14
CA GLY A 546 -12.87 15.75 -12.28
C GLY A 546 -11.56 14.97 -12.36
N CYS A 547 -11.40 13.91 -11.54
CA CYS A 547 -10.25 13.02 -11.61
C CYS A 547 -10.18 12.27 -12.93
N VAL A 548 -11.30 11.78 -13.43
CA VAL A 548 -11.36 11.11 -14.73
C VAL A 548 -11.00 12.08 -15.85
N ARG A 549 -11.50 13.32 -15.82
CA ARG A 549 -11.12 14.36 -16.78
C ARG A 549 -9.62 14.65 -16.76
N TRP A 550 -9.03 14.73 -15.56
CA TRP A 550 -7.60 14.94 -15.40
C TRP A 550 -6.79 13.77 -15.96
N LEU A 551 -7.15 12.54 -15.60
CA LEU A 551 -6.47 11.32 -16.07
C LEU A 551 -6.57 11.16 -17.59
N ILE A 552 -7.72 11.47 -18.20
CA ILE A 552 -7.89 11.44 -19.67
C ILE A 552 -6.85 12.32 -20.37
N THR A 553 -6.52 13.45 -19.75
CA THR A 553 -5.61 14.44 -20.34
C THR A 553 -4.14 14.12 -20.03
N HIS A 554 -3.85 13.62 -18.83
CA HIS A 554 -2.50 13.63 -18.28
C HIS A 554 -1.92 12.25 -17.94
N ALA A 555 -2.70 11.16 -17.93
CA ALA A 555 -2.19 9.85 -17.53
C ALA A 555 -1.05 9.35 -18.43
N THR A 556 -0.98 9.79 -19.69
CA THR A 556 0.08 9.45 -20.65
C THR A 556 0.87 10.67 -21.12
N ASP A 557 0.66 11.83 -20.48
CA ASP A 557 1.36 13.06 -20.82
C ASP A 557 2.82 12.96 -20.33
N PRO A 558 3.83 13.13 -21.21
CA PRO A 558 5.23 13.01 -20.85
C PRO A 558 5.70 14.03 -19.80
N ASN A 559 4.92 15.08 -19.54
CA ASN A 559 5.19 16.07 -18.50
C ASN A 559 4.97 15.51 -17.09
N PHE A 560 4.14 14.48 -16.92
CA PHE A 560 3.87 13.84 -15.64
C PHE A 560 4.58 12.48 -15.57
N LYS A 561 5.26 12.23 -14.46
CA LYS A 561 5.85 10.91 -14.20
C LYS A 561 4.76 9.97 -13.68
N PRO A 562 4.72 8.71 -14.15
CA PRO A 562 3.85 7.69 -13.59
C PRO A 562 4.49 7.03 -12.36
N TRP A 563 5.28 7.78 -11.57
CA TRP A 563 5.94 7.21 -10.41
C TRP A 563 4.95 7.07 -9.25
N ASN A 564 5.36 6.31 -8.24
CA ASN A 564 4.65 6.18 -6.98
C ASN A 564 5.63 5.76 -5.89
N ALA A 565 5.20 5.86 -4.64
CA ALA A 565 5.90 5.31 -3.49
C ALA A 565 5.03 4.23 -2.87
N PHE A 566 4.73 3.18 -3.64
CA PHE A 566 3.75 2.17 -3.22
C PHE A 566 4.22 1.38 -1.99
N PHE A 567 5.53 1.40 -1.72
CA PHE A 567 6.16 0.82 -0.54
C PHE A 567 7.42 1.64 -0.20
N SER A 568 7.93 1.51 1.01
CA SER A 568 9.13 2.21 1.47
C SER A 568 9.74 1.56 2.68
N SER A 569 11.02 1.82 2.92
CA SER A 569 11.70 1.32 4.12
C SER A 569 11.09 1.91 5.40
N GLY A 570 10.89 1.10 6.44
CA GLY A 570 10.30 1.51 7.72
C GLY A 570 11.10 2.53 8.55
N ARG A 571 12.24 3.02 8.06
CA ARG A 571 13.03 4.09 8.68
C ARG A 571 13.09 5.29 7.73
N LYS A 572 12.50 6.42 8.12
CA LYS A 572 12.40 7.65 7.31
C LYS A 572 13.51 8.65 7.66
N GLY A 573 14.74 8.17 7.79
CA GLY A 573 15.88 8.97 8.26
C GLY A 573 16.15 8.86 9.77
N LEU A 574 17.24 9.51 10.20
CA LEU A 574 17.82 9.33 11.54
C LEU A 574 16.90 9.76 12.68
N ASN A 575 15.94 10.68 12.44
CA ASN A 575 15.01 11.15 13.46
C ASN A 575 13.85 10.18 13.72
N THR A 576 13.77 9.07 12.99
CA THR A 576 12.63 8.13 13.04
C THR A 576 12.99 6.75 13.57
N LEU A 577 14.18 6.61 14.17
CA LEU A 577 14.64 5.34 14.69
C LEU A 577 13.84 4.94 15.94
N PRO A 578 13.52 3.64 16.11
CA PRO A 578 12.63 3.17 17.16
C PRO A 578 13.14 3.47 18.57
N PHE A 579 14.44 3.40 18.76
CA PHE A 579 15.09 3.60 20.05
C PHE A 579 15.14 5.07 20.52
N TRP A 580 14.59 6.02 19.76
CA TRP A 580 14.33 7.38 20.27
C TRP A 580 13.00 7.50 21.04
N TYR A 581 12.14 6.49 20.94
CA TYR A 581 10.82 6.47 21.57
C TYR A 581 10.88 5.73 22.90
N PRO A 582 9.94 6.00 23.83
CA PRO A 582 9.84 5.28 25.09
C PRO A 582 9.87 3.76 24.89
N ALA A 583 10.72 3.09 25.65
CA ALA A 583 10.89 1.65 25.64
C ALA A 583 11.12 1.16 27.08
N ASN A 584 10.72 -0.06 27.39
CA ASN A 584 10.97 -0.71 28.70
C ASN A 584 11.69 -2.05 28.56
N ARG A 585 11.96 -2.49 27.32
CA ARG A 585 12.73 -3.69 27.02
C ARG A 585 13.88 -3.34 26.07
N PHE A 586 15.10 -3.46 26.59
CA PHE A 586 16.35 -3.16 25.90
C PHE A 586 17.27 -4.38 25.94
N GLN A 587 17.58 -4.96 24.78
CA GLN A 587 18.39 -6.16 24.70
C GLN A 587 19.30 -6.14 23.47
N PHE A 588 20.48 -6.74 23.62
CA PHE A 588 21.30 -7.17 22.50
C PHE A 588 20.67 -8.40 21.81
N ILE A 589 21.01 -8.64 20.55
CA ILE A 589 20.49 -9.79 19.77
C ILE A 589 20.93 -11.14 20.37
N ASN A 590 22.00 -11.16 21.17
CA ASN A 590 22.40 -12.36 21.93
C ASN A 590 21.54 -12.60 23.20
N GLY A 591 20.47 -11.83 23.41
CA GLY A 591 19.54 -11.91 24.54
C GLY A 591 19.99 -11.17 25.81
N THR A 592 21.22 -10.67 25.88
CA THR A 592 21.71 -9.95 27.06
C THR A 592 21.03 -8.58 27.22
N ARG A 593 20.67 -8.23 28.46
CA ARG A 593 20.01 -6.96 28.77
C ARG A 593 20.99 -5.79 28.60
N LEU A 594 20.53 -4.75 27.91
CA LEU A 594 21.22 -3.47 27.84
C LEU A 594 20.82 -2.61 29.05
N SER A 595 21.78 -1.93 29.71
CA SER A 595 21.44 -1.06 30.84
C SER A 595 20.67 0.18 30.39
N GLU A 596 19.79 0.70 31.23
CA GLU A 596 18.90 1.83 30.89
C GLU A 596 19.63 3.18 30.85
N GLU A 597 20.86 3.27 31.37
CA GLU A 597 21.62 4.52 31.51
C GLU A 597 22.50 4.88 30.28
N HIS A 598 22.24 4.27 29.13
CA HIS A 598 23.04 4.50 27.94
C HIS A 598 22.70 5.85 27.28
N ASN A 599 23.60 6.82 27.43
CA ASN A 599 23.56 8.08 26.67
C ASN A 599 24.12 7.95 25.24
N GLN A 600 24.66 6.79 24.88
CA GLN A 600 25.27 6.52 23.57
C GLN A 600 24.72 5.22 22.99
N LEU A 601 24.62 5.15 21.66
CA LEU A 601 24.21 3.93 20.97
C LEU A 601 25.25 2.83 21.20
N PRO A 602 24.82 1.60 21.56
CA PRO A 602 25.68 0.44 21.62
C PRO A 602 26.40 0.18 20.28
N LYS A 603 27.60 -0.38 20.36
CA LYS A 603 28.35 -0.83 19.17
C LYS A 603 27.78 -2.12 18.58
N ASP A 604 27.29 -3.01 19.45
CA ASP A 604 26.69 -4.28 19.05
C ASP A 604 25.21 -4.10 18.69
N MET A 605 24.68 -5.05 17.91
CA MET A 605 23.27 -5.03 17.50
C MET A 605 22.34 -5.20 18.70
N PHE A 606 21.32 -4.35 18.75
CA PHE A 606 20.36 -4.29 19.84
C PHE A 606 18.99 -3.85 19.31
N PHE A 607 17.96 -4.03 20.15
CA PHE A 607 16.66 -3.40 19.96
C PHE A 607 16.20 -2.69 21.24
N ALA A 608 15.31 -1.72 21.05
CA ALA A 608 14.56 -1.07 22.10
C ALA A 608 13.08 -1.17 21.74
N SER A 609 12.29 -1.72 22.64
CA SER A 609 10.89 -2.07 22.39
C SER A 609 10.02 -1.79 23.60
N MET A 610 8.71 -1.74 23.37
CA MET A 610 7.73 -1.73 24.43
C MET A 610 7.20 -3.13 24.68
N GLN A 611 7.29 -3.58 25.93
CA GLN A 611 6.72 -4.82 26.43
C GLN A 611 5.50 -4.51 27.30
N GLY A 612 4.36 -5.10 26.95
CA GLY A 612 3.10 -4.97 27.66
C GLY A 612 2.49 -3.57 27.61
N PHE A 613 1.49 -3.34 28.47
CA PHE A 613 0.83 -2.05 28.63
C PHE A 613 1.45 -1.22 29.76
N VAL A 614 1.79 0.03 29.45
CA VAL A 614 2.35 1.01 30.41
C VAL A 614 1.29 2.06 30.80
N PRO A 615 0.97 2.21 32.11
CA PRO A 615 0.04 3.22 32.61
C PRO A 615 0.41 4.66 32.21
N ALA A 616 -0.58 5.55 32.12
CA ALA A 616 -0.41 6.90 31.56
C ALA A 616 0.66 7.70 32.30
N GLN A 617 0.61 7.74 33.63
CA GLN A 617 1.59 8.47 34.44
C GLN A 617 3.03 7.99 34.22
N GLN A 618 3.22 6.67 34.11
CA GLN A 618 4.55 6.10 33.85
C GLN A 618 5.02 6.44 32.44
N TYR A 619 4.14 6.34 31.45
CA TYR A 619 4.48 6.64 30.06
C TYR A 619 4.84 8.12 29.86
N GLU A 620 4.10 9.04 30.49
CA GLU A 620 4.42 10.48 30.49
C GLU A 620 5.80 10.75 31.11
N ALA A 621 6.19 10.01 32.15
CA ALA A 621 7.55 10.12 32.68
C ALA A 621 8.60 9.66 31.65
N MET A 622 8.34 8.57 30.92
CA MET A 622 9.25 8.06 29.88
C MET A 622 9.38 9.00 28.68
N LEU A 623 8.34 9.76 28.32
CA LEU A 623 8.39 10.77 27.25
C LEU A 623 9.34 11.93 27.56
N ASN A 624 9.53 12.22 28.85
CA ASN A 624 10.43 13.27 29.31
C ASN A 624 11.87 12.80 29.50
N GLN A 625 12.13 11.50 29.33
CA GLN A 625 13.48 10.94 29.40
C GLN A 625 14.23 11.15 28.08
N ILE A 626 15.56 11.20 28.19
CA ILE A 626 16.46 11.21 27.05
C ILE A 626 16.83 9.75 26.74
N HIS A 627 16.49 9.28 25.55
CA HIS A 627 16.78 7.93 25.07
C HIS A 627 18.02 7.99 24.17
N PHE A 628 19.11 7.35 24.58
CA PHE A 628 20.38 7.32 23.82
C PHE A 628 20.89 8.71 23.40
N GLY A 629 20.76 9.69 24.30
CA GLY A 629 21.17 11.08 24.05
C GLY A 629 20.20 11.90 23.20
N ARG A 630 19.02 11.37 22.83
CA ARG A 630 17.98 12.09 22.08
C ARG A 630 16.66 12.17 22.85
N ARG A 631 15.90 13.24 22.61
CA ARG A 631 14.51 13.34 23.07
C ARG A 631 13.59 12.57 22.13
N THR A 632 12.45 12.11 22.64
CA THR A 632 11.41 11.50 21.81
C THR A 632 10.92 12.48 20.73
N PRO A 633 10.93 12.08 19.44
CA PRO A 633 10.38 12.91 18.37
C PRO A 633 8.85 13.01 18.51
N SER A 634 8.37 14.19 18.90
CA SER A 634 6.94 14.45 19.11
C SER A 634 6.25 15.11 17.91
N HIS A 635 7.02 15.67 16.98
CA HIS A 635 6.51 16.37 15.80
C HIS A 635 6.96 15.67 14.52
N PHE A 636 6.03 15.45 13.60
CA PHE A 636 6.29 14.99 12.25
C PHE A 636 6.19 16.18 11.27
N PRO A 637 7.30 16.66 10.72
CA PRO A 637 7.31 17.81 9.80
C PRO A 637 6.89 17.46 8.36
N GLY A 638 6.54 16.19 8.09
CA GLY A 638 6.30 15.68 6.74
C GLY A 638 7.46 14.84 6.21
N TYR A 639 7.18 13.97 5.24
CA TYR A 639 8.18 13.04 4.68
C TYR A 639 9.28 13.72 3.87
N ASN A 640 9.03 14.93 3.40
CA ASN A 640 9.94 15.69 2.55
C ASN A 640 10.73 16.76 3.34
N ALA A 641 10.60 16.78 4.67
CA ALA A 641 11.33 17.71 5.51
C ALA A 641 12.83 17.32 5.63
N PRO A 642 13.75 18.30 5.78
CA PRO A 642 15.16 18.01 5.98
C PRO A 642 15.41 17.04 7.14
N GLY A 643 16.20 15.98 6.88
CA GLY A 643 16.51 14.93 7.86
C GLY A 643 15.42 13.87 8.04
N TRP A 644 14.35 13.95 7.23
CA TRP A 644 13.27 12.95 7.13
C TRP A 644 13.11 12.37 5.71
N ASN A 645 13.78 12.98 4.74
CA ASN A 645 13.63 12.83 3.30
C ASN A 645 14.72 11.95 2.66
N SER A 646 15.29 11.01 3.41
CA SER A 646 16.45 10.24 2.95
C SER A 646 16.23 8.76 3.22
N PHE A 647 15.27 8.17 2.50
CA PHE A 647 14.88 6.77 2.67
C PHE A 647 14.45 6.12 1.35
N ALA A 648 14.50 4.80 1.29
CA ALA A 648 14.16 4.03 0.11
C ALA A 648 12.65 3.94 -0.09
N ILE A 649 12.22 4.08 -1.34
CA ILE A 649 10.84 3.94 -1.81
C ILE A 649 10.82 3.02 -3.03
N TRP A 650 9.76 2.25 -3.17
CA TRP A 650 9.55 1.39 -4.33
C TRP A 650 8.52 2.07 -5.24
N SER A 651 8.86 2.12 -6.53
CA SER A 651 8.05 2.73 -7.57
C SER A 651 7.82 1.75 -8.71
N SER A 652 6.59 1.62 -9.19
CA SER A 652 6.25 0.81 -10.37
C SER A 652 5.35 1.61 -11.31
N GLU A 653 5.81 1.83 -12.54
CA GLU A 653 4.98 2.53 -13.53
C GLU A 653 3.80 1.65 -13.98
N ALA A 654 4.00 0.33 -14.12
CA ALA A 654 2.90 -0.60 -14.38
C ALA A 654 1.80 -0.50 -13.32
N TYR A 655 2.17 -0.34 -12.05
CA TYR A 655 1.17 -0.20 -10.99
C TYR A 655 0.39 1.13 -11.10
N SER A 656 1.06 2.23 -11.45
CA SER A 656 0.38 3.51 -11.72
C SER A 656 -0.60 3.41 -12.87
N TYR A 657 -0.19 2.82 -13.99
CA TYR A 657 -1.06 2.66 -15.15
C TYR A 657 -2.21 1.69 -14.89
N ALA A 658 -1.98 0.60 -14.17
CA ALA A 658 -3.04 -0.33 -13.76
C ALA A 658 -4.07 0.35 -12.85
N SER A 659 -3.61 1.22 -11.95
CA SER A 659 -4.48 2.00 -11.04
C SER A 659 -5.35 2.99 -11.79
N ALA A 660 -4.77 3.72 -12.76
CA ALA A 660 -5.52 4.63 -13.62
C ALA A 660 -6.51 3.87 -14.53
N LEU A 661 -6.10 2.71 -15.07
CA LEU A 661 -6.96 1.85 -15.85
C LEU A 661 -8.17 1.36 -15.04
N LEU A 662 -7.96 0.97 -13.78
CA LEU A 662 -9.05 0.62 -12.87
C LEU A 662 -10.03 1.79 -12.72
N THR A 663 -9.54 3.00 -12.43
CA THR A 663 -10.39 4.19 -12.26
C THR A 663 -11.26 4.44 -13.49
N LEU A 664 -10.66 4.46 -14.68
CA LEU A 664 -11.37 4.70 -15.93
C LEU A 664 -12.38 3.58 -16.24
N SER A 665 -12.03 2.33 -15.93
CA SER A 665 -12.92 1.18 -16.15
C SER A 665 -14.14 1.25 -15.24
N LEU A 666 -13.94 1.47 -13.94
CA LEU A 666 -15.04 1.62 -13.00
C LEU A 666 -15.96 2.78 -13.37
N TYR A 667 -15.39 3.94 -13.70
CA TYR A 667 -16.17 5.12 -14.07
C TYR A 667 -16.99 4.89 -15.35
N ASP A 668 -16.43 4.24 -16.38
CA ASP A 668 -17.16 3.95 -17.62
C ASP A 668 -18.35 3.00 -17.39
N ARG A 669 -18.23 2.09 -16.40
CA ARG A 669 -19.31 1.18 -15.99
C ARG A 669 -20.34 1.81 -15.06
N LEU A 670 -20.00 2.93 -14.43
CA LEU A 670 -20.83 3.58 -13.42
C LEU A 670 -22.03 4.28 -14.06
N LEU A 671 -23.24 3.83 -13.73
CA LEU A 671 -24.46 4.48 -14.23
C LEU A 671 -24.66 5.83 -13.54
N LEU A 672 -24.74 6.90 -14.34
CA LEU A 672 -24.90 8.28 -13.85
C LEU A 672 -26.30 8.59 -13.30
N THR A 673 -27.23 7.64 -13.37
CA THR A 673 -28.59 7.78 -12.83
C THR A 673 -28.70 6.95 -11.55
N PRO A 674 -28.97 7.57 -10.38
CA PRO A 674 -29.35 6.82 -9.19
C PRO A 674 -30.60 5.99 -9.51
N ILE A 675 -30.57 4.69 -9.21
CA ILE A 675 -31.79 3.88 -9.25
C ILE A 675 -32.55 4.21 -7.96
N GLU A 676 -33.75 4.77 -8.08
CA GLU A 676 -34.69 4.84 -6.96
C GLU A 676 -35.05 3.40 -6.55
N TYR A 677 -34.66 3.02 -5.34
CA TYR A 677 -35.07 1.75 -4.71
C TYR A 677 -36.35 1.92 -3.91
#